data_AF-A0AAN7QE20-F1
#
_entry.id   AF-A0AAN7QE20-F1
#
_cell.length_a   1.000
_cell.length_b   1.000
_cell.length_c   1.000
_cell.angle_alpha   90.00
_cell.angle_beta   90.00
_cell.angle_gamma   90.00
#
_symmetry.space_group_name_H-M   'P 1'
#
loop_
_entity.id
_entity.type
_entity.pdbx_description
1 polymer ?
#
loop_
_entity_poly.entity_id
_entity_poly.type
_entity_poly.pdbx_seq_one_letter_code
_entity_poly.pdbx_strand_id
1 'polypeptide(L)'
;MDLDDFDDFGEDEREEKDQLDPNNPEHAFLIIERDFNKTVAEIEQNPAIATYAEEFNKLFEALYESNETKKELTETCSQLEKQLSEGTEKLVAATKIVQADAEVIQTLKDKINDSWKMTDAAHEREQQAQEIIDNLRSQINALTVELEFKSKMASDGDDGGAANKNQEGLEREKEKLLGEVAQLQQKLANALGYQEELERKNSQADFKIVNLSTELEELGADFDKVKKQRDKLESDAVDLNFDLNKCNNEIKFLQNTVHKGENLAARLDRQISDLKYTKERLLKELDDKNEKHRHLQENYKELSENNEETTKQLAKSTLQNKLKEDQNQKMQAEIDKFSLIRERYDKKLIKLDFEKQKNIQERDKLMQNQLNAEKEILAFKKQSEMDRRTIDSVIKEKDILTQNIMKHQALVKEHIKLMKIQEQSKKKLESEIEEHVYELGKQRKQMNYLEKERDRLVEEGLDLTQRIEDTLDEVKTKKAELFDLKKTLTENESKLRTQQNLFETIRAERNNLLKTLQETTTECGELKSKLKISSHQSEQLKEDISMKERELIREENILRKMTKEKEKMRAELDNAIDTIRELKNEIGEMKVEEKRYLKVIDESDRKIKDQAKDLETLQNERDILGSQLVRRNDELALLYEKIQILQSTLQRGEAHYERRLDDIRLLKIEVKRLRQEKFLLSKSITNMTDLRQEIFHLERDYTRERLKCRALEEELQNPLNIHRWRKLEGSDPEVLDLLKKVQLLQKRLLRQTSQAVERERQLKETQKLYTNLKSILSKQPGPETQNDLAKTRKALALRGSKMKCLVSELNMTELQVVEYKEDLDKIREELKMVKKKYLMEKKAHRKDLELLKLLEGKDQQRFSSEQIKFSGGGYKMALTNN
;
A
#
# COMPACT_ATOMS: atom_id res chain seq x y z
N MET A 1 85.82 11.32 9.67
CA MET A 1 86.25 11.74 8.32
C MET A 1 85.57 13.05 8.13
N ASP A 2 86.40 14.08 8.24
CA ASP A 2 86.03 15.46 8.50
C ASP A 2 85.45 16.13 7.27
N LEU A 3 84.76 17.24 7.50
CA LEU A 3 84.72 18.48 6.70
C LEU A 3 83.57 19.32 7.29
N ASP A 4 83.82 20.09 8.33
CA ASP A 4 84.47 21.42 8.33
C ASP A 4 83.61 22.54 7.72
N ASP A 5 83.44 23.55 8.59
CA ASP A 5 83.68 24.97 8.34
C ASP A 5 82.53 25.95 8.12
N PHE A 6 82.47 26.88 9.10
CA PHE A 6 82.44 28.35 8.96
C PHE A 6 81.17 28.98 8.39
N ASP A 7 80.70 30.15 8.81
CA ASP A 7 81.00 31.14 9.86
C ASP A 7 79.78 32.10 9.76
N ASP A 8 79.19 32.55 10.86
CA ASP A 8 79.46 33.85 11.51
C ASP A 8 78.80 35.08 10.81
N PHE A 9 78.34 35.99 11.67
CA PHE A 9 77.75 37.31 11.43
C PHE A 9 76.39 37.34 10.74
N GLY A 10 75.37 38.01 11.25
CA GLY A 10 75.39 39.13 12.17
C GLY A 10 74.37 40.15 11.67
N GLU A 11 73.54 40.61 12.61
CA GLU A 11 72.83 41.89 12.62
C GLU A 11 71.75 42.19 11.57
N ASP A 12 70.72 42.87 12.09
CA ASP A 12 69.80 43.77 11.40
C ASP A 12 68.65 43.18 10.57
N GLU A 13 67.66 42.60 11.26
CA GLU A 13 66.26 42.81 10.86
C GLU A 13 65.47 43.43 12.01
N ARG A 14 65.59 44.77 12.03
CA ARG A 14 64.54 45.75 12.27
C ARG A 14 63.21 45.16 12.73
N GLU A 15 62.73 45.66 13.86
CA GLU A 15 61.32 45.66 14.24
C GLU A 15 60.46 46.21 13.07
N GLU A 16 60.09 45.35 12.12
CA GLU A 16 58.90 45.57 11.33
C GLU A 16 57.74 45.48 12.32
N LYS A 17 57.30 46.65 12.80
CA LYS A 17 55.94 46.79 13.29
C LYS A 17 55.05 46.22 12.21
N ASP A 18 54.46 45.04 12.46
CA ASP A 18 53.45 44.41 11.61
C ASP A 18 52.45 45.49 11.16
N GLN A 19 52.65 46.01 9.95
CA GLN A 19 51.69 46.88 9.31
C GLN A 19 50.59 45.94 8.83
N LEU A 20 49.63 45.68 9.70
CA LEU A 20 48.39 45.02 9.35
C LEU A 20 47.75 45.79 8.18
N ASP A 21 47.91 45.27 6.96
CA ASP A 21 47.37 45.85 5.73
C ASP A 21 45.82 45.87 5.78
N PRO A 22 45.17 47.05 5.75
CA PRO A 22 43.71 47.17 5.76
C PRO A 22 43.02 46.54 4.54
N ASN A 23 43.76 46.27 3.46
CA ASN A 23 43.23 45.66 2.25
C ASN A 23 43.39 44.12 2.23
N ASN A 24 44.09 43.53 3.19
CA ASN A 24 44.22 42.08 3.30
C ASN A 24 43.05 41.52 4.15
N PRO A 25 42.16 40.69 3.57
CA PRO A 25 41.01 40.13 4.29
C PRO A 25 41.39 39.26 5.50
N GLU A 26 42.61 38.70 5.55
CA GLU A 26 43.10 37.94 6.71
C GLU A 26 43.53 38.83 7.88
N HIS A 27 43.93 40.08 7.61
CA HIS A 27 44.36 41.04 8.63
C HIS A 27 43.20 41.87 9.21
N ALA A 28 42.04 41.87 8.54
CA ALA A 28 40.89 42.69 8.91
C ALA A 28 40.43 42.46 10.36
N PHE A 29 40.42 41.21 10.82
CA PHE A 29 40.01 40.88 12.20
C PHE A 29 41.05 41.30 13.25
N LEU A 30 42.34 41.09 12.96
CA LEU A 30 43.45 41.49 13.83
C LEU A 30 43.52 43.03 14.00
N ILE A 31 43.13 43.79 12.97
CA ILE A 31 43.00 45.26 13.05
C ILE A 31 41.86 45.64 13.99
N ILE A 32 40.70 44.98 13.86
CA ILE A 32 39.52 45.23 14.72
C ILE A 32 39.83 44.89 16.18
N GLU A 33 40.54 43.79 16.45
CA GLU A 33 40.98 43.40 17.80
C GLU A 33 41.94 44.43 18.41
N ARG A 34 42.91 44.91 17.63
CA ARG A 34 43.85 45.94 18.09
C ARG A 34 43.15 47.26 18.43
N ASP A 35 42.22 47.68 17.57
CA ASP A 35 41.51 48.96 17.75
C ASP A 35 40.43 48.85 18.85
N PHE A 36 39.85 47.67 19.04
CA PHE A 36 39.01 47.33 20.20
C PHE A 36 39.78 47.46 21.52
N ASN A 37 40.97 46.84 21.63
CA ASN A 37 41.78 46.91 22.86
C ASN A 37 42.20 48.35 23.20
N LYS A 38 42.47 49.19 22.19
CA LYS A 38 42.74 50.63 22.39
C LYS A 38 41.51 51.38 22.89
N THR A 39 40.35 51.14 22.28
CA THR A 39 39.10 51.83 22.65
C THR A 39 38.60 51.41 24.03
N VAL A 40 38.76 50.15 24.44
CA VAL A 40 38.49 49.71 25.83
C VAL A 40 39.38 50.44 26.82
N ALA A 41 40.70 50.53 26.53
CA ALA A 41 41.63 51.25 27.39
C ALA A 41 41.30 52.75 27.52
N GLU A 42 40.75 53.38 26.48
CA GLU A 42 40.27 54.76 26.51
C GLU A 42 38.94 54.90 27.29
N ILE A 43 38.02 53.93 27.18
CA ILE A 43 36.75 53.91 27.91
C ILE A 43 36.99 53.72 29.42
N GLU A 44 37.92 52.85 29.80
CA GLU A 44 38.26 52.59 31.21
C GLU A 44 38.95 53.78 31.90
N GLN A 45 39.66 54.63 31.14
CA GLN A 45 40.28 55.85 31.67
C GLN A 45 39.26 56.97 31.96
N ASN A 46 38.04 56.89 31.43
CA ASN A 46 37.00 57.91 31.64
C ASN A 46 35.90 57.40 32.59
N PRO A 47 35.84 57.87 33.86
CA PRO A 47 34.92 57.34 34.87
C PRO A 47 33.43 57.57 34.57
N ALA A 48 33.07 58.46 33.64
CA ALA A 48 31.69 58.68 33.22
C ALA A 48 31.19 57.62 32.20
N ILE A 49 32.11 56.92 31.52
CA ILE A 49 31.81 56.00 30.41
C ILE A 49 32.29 54.56 30.72
N ALA A 50 33.08 54.37 31.78
CA ALA A 50 33.62 53.07 32.20
C ALA A 50 32.56 51.96 32.36
N THR A 51 31.32 52.29 32.71
CA THR A 51 30.21 51.32 32.79
C THR A 51 29.85 50.68 31.44
N TYR A 52 30.22 51.32 30.32
CA TYR A 52 30.01 50.79 28.97
C TYR A 52 31.14 49.87 28.50
N ALA A 53 32.28 49.83 29.20
CA ALA A 53 33.39 48.92 28.86
C ALA A 53 32.95 47.45 28.92
N GLU A 54 32.11 47.10 29.90
CA GLU A 54 31.61 45.74 30.08
C GLU A 54 30.65 45.32 28.94
N GLU A 55 29.78 46.23 28.48
CA GLU A 55 28.90 45.99 27.34
C GLU A 55 29.68 45.95 26.01
N PHE A 56 30.75 46.75 25.89
CA PHE A 56 31.63 46.75 24.73
C PHE A 56 32.46 45.45 24.66
N ASN A 57 32.93 44.94 25.82
CA ASN A 57 33.60 43.64 25.94
C ASN A 57 32.69 42.49 25.51
N LYS A 58 31.44 42.44 25.98
CA LYS A 58 30.46 41.43 25.54
C LYS A 58 30.22 41.45 24.04
N LEU A 59 30.20 42.63 23.43
CA LEU A 59 29.99 42.79 21.98
C LEU A 59 31.18 42.25 21.19
N PHE A 60 32.40 42.46 21.67
CA PHE A 60 33.61 41.95 21.05
C PHE A 60 33.81 40.45 21.27
N GLU A 61 33.47 39.92 22.45
CA GLU A 61 33.42 38.47 22.69
C GLU A 61 32.51 37.77 21.68
N ALA A 62 31.30 38.30 21.45
CA ALA A 62 30.38 37.77 20.45
C ALA A 62 30.94 37.87 19.01
N LEU A 63 31.66 38.95 18.69
CA LEU A 63 32.32 39.11 17.39
C LEU A 63 33.49 38.12 17.23
N TYR A 64 34.23 37.85 18.31
CA TYR A 64 35.35 36.93 18.36
C TYR A 64 34.89 35.48 18.18
N GLU A 65 33.88 35.06 18.92
CA GLU A 65 33.24 33.74 18.74
C GLU A 65 32.68 33.56 17.32
N SER A 66 32.07 34.60 16.75
CA SER A 66 31.58 34.58 15.37
C SER A 66 32.71 34.45 14.34
N ASN A 67 33.88 35.03 14.59
CA ASN A 67 35.03 34.93 13.69
C ASN A 67 35.75 33.58 13.81
N GLU A 68 35.89 33.03 15.03
CA GLU A 68 36.38 31.67 15.27
C GLU A 68 35.52 30.64 14.56
N THR A 69 34.21 30.68 14.76
CA THR A 69 33.28 29.77 14.09
C THR A 69 33.31 29.92 12.56
N LYS A 70 33.42 31.14 12.04
CA LYS A 70 33.62 31.38 10.60
C LYS A 70 34.92 30.74 10.09
N LYS A 71 36.02 30.82 10.85
CA LYS A 71 37.32 30.24 10.49
C LYS A 71 37.24 28.71 10.43
N GLU A 72 36.64 28.08 11.43
CA GLU A 72 36.37 26.63 11.45
C GLU A 72 35.49 26.20 10.27
N LEU A 73 34.45 26.97 9.96
CA LEU A 73 33.57 26.73 8.81
C LEU A 73 34.32 26.86 7.47
N THR A 74 35.23 27.82 7.33
CA THR A 74 36.04 27.94 6.10
C THR A 74 37.05 26.81 5.94
N GLU A 75 37.68 26.36 7.03
CA GLU A 75 38.59 25.20 7.00
C GLU A 75 37.86 23.91 6.64
N THR A 76 36.67 23.69 7.22
CA THR A 76 35.85 22.52 6.91
C THR A 76 35.33 22.55 5.47
N CYS A 77 34.90 23.71 4.96
CA CYS A 77 34.54 23.86 3.54
C CYS A 77 35.73 23.56 2.62
N SER A 78 36.93 24.05 2.92
CA SER A 78 38.13 23.77 2.14
C SER A 78 38.50 22.27 2.14
N GLN A 79 38.36 21.60 3.29
CA GLN A 79 38.56 20.15 3.38
C GLN A 79 37.52 19.38 2.56
N LEU A 80 36.25 19.79 2.59
CA LEU A 80 35.19 19.19 1.79
C LEU A 80 35.40 19.41 0.30
N GLU A 81 35.84 20.60 -0.12
CA GLU A 81 36.18 20.89 -1.52
C GLU A 81 37.34 20.01 -2.02
N LYS A 82 38.37 19.78 -1.19
CA LYS A 82 39.47 18.87 -1.51
C LYS A 82 38.99 17.42 -1.63
N GLN A 83 38.14 16.96 -0.72
CA GLN A 83 37.55 15.62 -0.80
C GLN A 83 36.65 15.46 -2.04
N LEU A 84 35.93 16.52 -2.41
CA LEU A 84 35.09 16.53 -3.60
C LEU A 84 35.96 16.48 -4.87
N SER A 85 37.07 17.21 -4.92
CA SER A 85 38.00 17.19 -6.05
C SER A 85 38.63 15.81 -6.22
N GLU A 86 39.14 15.22 -5.14
CA GLU A 86 39.69 13.85 -5.14
C GLU A 86 38.64 12.80 -5.54
N GLY A 87 37.39 12.98 -5.09
CA GLY A 87 36.26 12.16 -5.49
C GLY A 87 35.96 12.28 -6.98
N THR A 88 35.96 13.49 -7.54
CA THR A 88 35.74 13.72 -8.97
C THR A 88 36.86 13.14 -9.84
N GLU A 89 38.12 13.21 -9.41
CA GLU A 89 39.24 12.59 -10.13
C GLU A 89 39.12 11.06 -10.17
N LYS A 90 38.77 10.44 -9.03
CA LYS A 90 38.51 9.00 -8.96
C LYS A 90 37.33 8.60 -9.84
N LEU A 91 36.28 9.41 -9.87
CA LEU A 91 35.12 9.18 -10.74
C LEU A 91 35.53 9.21 -12.21
N VAL A 92 36.27 10.24 -12.65
CA VAL A 92 36.75 10.36 -14.04
C VAL A 92 37.66 9.19 -14.43
N ALA A 93 38.54 8.74 -13.53
CA ALA A 93 39.38 7.57 -13.76
C ALA A 93 38.54 6.29 -13.92
N ALA A 94 37.55 6.07 -13.07
CA ALA A 94 36.64 4.94 -13.16
C ALA A 94 35.82 4.96 -14.46
N THR A 95 35.32 6.13 -14.89
CA THR A 95 34.56 6.27 -16.13
C THR A 95 35.41 5.95 -17.37
N LYS A 96 36.71 6.31 -17.36
CA LYS A 96 37.64 5.93 -18.44
C LYS A 96 37.88 4.43 -18.52
N ILE A 97 37.98 3.74 -17.38
CA ILE A 97 38.14 2.28 -17.34
C ILE A 97 36.87 1.61 -17.89
N VAL A 98 35.69 2.08 -17.48
CA VAL A 98 34.40 1.55 -17.97
C VAL A 98 34.25 1.76 -19.49
N GLN A 99 34.72 2.88 -20.04
CA GLN A 99 34.73 3.11 -21.48
C GLN A 99 35.68 2.15 -22.22
N ALA A 100 36.89 1.94 -21.68
CA ALA A 100 37.84 0.97 -22.25
C ALA A 100 37.29 -0.47 -22.20
N ASP A 101 36.67 -0.86 -21.09
CA ASP A 101 36.03 -2.18 -20.94
C ASP A 101 34.87 -2.35 -21.92
N ALA A 102 34.08 -1.30 -22.16
CA ALA A 102 33.00 -1.34 -23.14
C ALA A 102 33.51 -1.60 -24.57
N GLU A 103 34.64 -0.99 -24.96
CA GLU A 103 35.29 -1.26 -26.24
C GLU A 103 35.81 -2.70 -26.33
N VAL A 104 36.45 -3.21 -25.28
CA VAL A 104 36.93 -4.60 -25.22
C VAL A 104 35.75 -5.59 -25.31
N ILE A 105 34.67 -5.35 -24.56
CA ILE A 105 33.45 -6.17 -24.63
C ILE A 105 32.86 -6.17 -26.03
N GLN A 106 32.86 -5.03 -26.73
CA GLN A 106 32.36 -4.96 -28.10
C GLN A 106 33.22 -5.79 -29.06
N THR A 107 34.55 -5.70 -28.96
CA THR A 107 35.44 -6.54 -29.79
C THR A 107 35.30 -8.04 -29.51
N LEU A 108 35.03 -8.43 -28.26
CA LEU A 108 34.78 -9.82 -27.89
C LEU A 108 33.43 -10.32 -28.41
N LYS A 109 32.39 -9.47 -28.38
CA LYS A 109 31.09 -9.78 -29.00
C LYS A 109 31.20 -10.03 -30.49
N ASP A 110 31.99 -9.22 -31.19
CA ASP A 110 32.21 -9.39 -32.63
C ASP A 110 32.95 -10.71 -32.92
N LYS A 111 33.97 -11.07 -32.13
CA LYS A 111 34.67 -12.35 -32.25
C LYS A 111 33.79 -13.57 -31.94
N ILE A 112 32.87 -13.45 -30.98
CA ILE A 112 31.89 -14.50 -30.69
C ILE A 112 30.96 -14.66 -31.90
N ASN A 113 30.46 -13.56 -32.46
CA ASN A 113 29.56 -13.59 -33.61
C ASN A 113 30.22 -14.23 -34.84
N ASP A 114 31.51 -13.97 -35.06
CA ASP A 114 32.28 -14.62 -36.13
C ASP A 114 32.51 -16.11 -35.85
N SER A 115 32.74 -16.49 -34.59
CA SER A 115 32.87 -17.91 -34.19
C SER A 115 31.54 -18.68 -34.37
N TRP A 116 30.41 -18.04 -34.13
CA TRP A 116 29.08 -18.59 -34.39
C TRP A 116 28.86 -18.82 -35.89
N LYS A 117 29.19 -17.84 -36.74
CA LYS A 117 29.14 -18.03 -38.21
C LYS A 117 30.05 -19.15 -38.69
N MET A 118 31.24 -19.32 -38.09
CA MET A 118 32.13 -20.43 -38.43
C MET A 118 31.55 -21.78 -38.01
N THR A 119 30.80 -21.82 -36.90
CA THR A 119 30.13 -23.03 -36.41
C THR A 119 28.94 -23.39 -37.29
N ASP A 120 28.12 -22.41 -37.68
CA ASP A 120 27.01 -22.61 -38.63
C ASP A 120 27.53 -23.11 -39.99
N ALA A 121 28.63 -22.53 -40.49
CA ALA A 121 29.28 -22.99 -41.71
C ALA A 121 29.92 -24.40 -41.56
N ALA A 122 30.29 -24.83 -40.36
CA ALA A 122 30.75 -26.18 -40.10
C ALA A 122 29.58 -27.17 -40.07
N HIS A 123 28.46 -26.81 -39.45
CA HIS A 123 27.24 -27.61 -39.46
C HIS A 123 26.63 -27.76 -40.85
N GLU A 124 26.67 -26.71 -41.68
CA GLU A 124 26.20 -26.79 -43.06
C GLU A 124 27.08 -27.72 -43.92
N ARG A 125 28.40 -27.74 -43.69
CA ARG A 125 29.32 -28.72 -44.32
C ARG A 125 29.08 -30.14 -43.82
N GLU A 126 28.79 -30.31 -42.53
CA GLU A 126 28.47 -31.61 -41.94
C GLU A 126 27.15 -32.16 -42.49
N GLN A 127 26.13 -31.32 -42.65
CA GLN A 127 24.86 -31.69 -43.25
C GLN A 127 25.03 -32.10 -44.72
N GLN A 128 25.82 -31.35 -45.50
CA GLN A 128 26.16 -31.73 -46.87
C GLN A 128 26.95 -33.04 -46.93
N ALA A 129 27.90 -33.26 -46.02
CA ALA A 129 28.63 -34.53 -45.93
C ALA A 129 27.69 -35.70 -45.58
N GLN A 130 26.72 -35.48 -44.70
CA GLN A 130 25.72 -36.48 -44.30
C GLN A 130 24.78 -36.82 -45.46
N GLU A 131 24.33 -35.85 -46.24
CA GLU A 131 23.54 -36.06 -47.47
C GLU A 131 24.34 -36.82 -48.55
N ILE A 132 25.65 -36.55 -48.67
CA ILE A 132 26.54 -37.30 -49.56
C ILE A 132 26.69 -38.75 -49.07
N ILE A 133 26.86 -38.97 -47.76
CA ILE A 133 26.94 -40.31 -47.17
C ILE A 133 25.64 -41.10 -47.37
N ASP A 134 24.48 -40.47 -47.19
CA ASP A 134 23.18 -41.11 -47.39
C ASP A 134 22.91 -41.42 -48.87
N ASN A 135 23.34 -40.55 -49.78
CA ASN A 135 23.31 -40.83 -51.22
C ASN A 135 24.26 -41.98 -51.61
N LEU A 136 25.47 -42.04 -51.04
CA LEU A 136 26.41 -43.14 -51.27
C LEU A 136 25.88 -44.46 -50.68
N ARG A 137 25.21 -44.44 -49.52
CA ARG A 137 24.52 -45.62 -48.95
C ARG A 137 23.37 -46.09 -49.83
N SER A 138 22.62 -45.18 -50.43
CA SER A 138 21.55 -45.49 -51.38
C SER A 138 22.11 -46.10 -52.68
N GLN A 139 23.24 -45.58 -53.19
CA GLN A 139 23.95 -46.15 -54.34
C GLN A 139 24.58 -47.52 -54.05
N ILE A 140 25.14 -47.71 -52.85
CA ILE A 140 25.63 -49.03 -52.40
C ILE A 140 24.48 -50.02 -52.33
N ASN A 141 23.31 -49.64 -51.81
CA ASN A 141 22.12 -50.51 -51.83
C ASN A 141 21.65 -50.83 -53.26
N ALA A 142 21.67 -49.87 -54.19
CA ALA A 142 21.33 -50.10 -55.59
C ALA A 142 22.33 -51.05 -56.29
N LEU A 143 23.64 -50.90 -56.04
CA LEU A 143 24.68 -51.77 -56.57
C LEU A 143 24.67 -53.17 -55.94
N THR A 144 24.27 -53.27 -54.67
CA THR A 144 24.10 -54.57 -53.97
C THR A 144 22.91 -55.35 -54.57
N VAL A 145 21.84 -54.66 -54.96
CA VAL A 145 20.69 -55.25 -55.69
C VAL A 145 21.07 -55.64 -57.13
N GLU A 146 21.93 -54.87 -57.82
CA GLU A 146 22.45 -55.26 -59.14
C GLU A 146 23.45 -56.44 -59.08
N LEU A 147 24.24 -56.56 -58.02
CA LEU A 147 25.14 -57.71 -57.81
C LEU A 147 24.35 -58.99 -57.46
N GLU A 148 23.26 -58.88 -56.70
CA GLU A 148 22.33 -60.01 -56.49
C GLU A 148 21.57 -60.41 -57.76
N PHE A 149 21.34 -59.47 -58.69
CA PHE A 149 20.72 -59.74 -59.99
C PHE A 149 21.72 -60.33 -61.02
N LYS A 150 23.00 -59.90 -61.01
CA LYS A 150 24.06 -60.44 -61.88
C LYS A 150 24.63 -61.79 -61.40
N SER A 151 24.59 -62.06 -60.10
CA SER A 151 24.97 -63.37 -59.54
C SER A 151 24.03 -64.52 -59.93
N LYS A 152 22.87 -64.24 -60.55
CA LYS A 152 21.89 -65.24 -61.01
C LYS A 152 21.90 -65.50 -62.53
N MET A 153 22.86 -64.96 -63.28
CA MET A 153 22.90 -65.02 -64.76
C MET A 153 24.30 -65.34 -65.35
N ALA A 154 25.10 -66.20 -64.70
CA ALA A 154 26.37 -66.67 -65.27
C ALA A 154 26.62 -68.17 -65.01
N SER A 155 26.16 -69.01 -65.95
CA SER A 155 26.62 -70.39 -66.18
C SER A 155 26.39 -70.70 -67.67
N ASP A 156 27.47 -70.71 -68.47
CA ASP A 156 27.77 -71.68 -69.55
C ASP A 156 28.75 -71.16 -70.63
N GLY A 157 29.73 -72.01 -70.99
CA GLY A 157 30.51 -72.12 -72.26
C GLY A 157 31.64 -71.09 -72.48
N ASP A 158 32.94 -71.37 -72.73
CA ASP A 158 33.78 -72.42 -73.38
C ASP A 158 34.37 -72.03 -74.79
N ASP A 159 35.59 -72.52 -75.05
CA ASP A 159 36.40 -72.69 -76.31
C ASP A 159 37.26 -71.50 -76.85
N GLY A 160 38.49 -71.60 -77.44
CA GLY A 160 39.47 -72.67 -77.77
C GLY A 160 40.44 -72.31 -78.95
N GLY A 161 41.73 -72.76 -78.90
CA GLY A 161 42.68 -73.05 -80.05
C GLY A 161 43.60 -71.94 -80.65
N ALA A 162 44.83 -72.12 -81.21
CA ALA A 162 45.68 -73.30 -81.57
C ALA A 162 47.14 -72.96 -82.07
N ALA A 163 48.08 -73.94 -81.92
CA ALA A 163 49.20 -74.45 -82.81
C ALA A 163 50.42 -73.56 -83.29
N ASN A 164 51.66 -74.00 -83.61
CA ASN A 164 52.42 -75.28 -83.63
C ASN A 164 53.98 -75.06 -83.80
N LYS A 165 54.75 -76.17 -83.75
CA LYS A 165 56.20 -76.45 -83.52
C LYS A 165 57.30 -76.17 -84.59
N ASN A 166 58.54 -76.03 -84.07
CA ASN A 166 59.90 -76.55 -84.47
C ASN A 166 60.51 -76.22 -85.85
N GLN A 167 61.83 -76.23 -86.14
CA GLN A 167 63.14 -76.23 -85.45
C GLN A 167 64.19 -76.37 -86.59
N GLU A 168 64.88 -75.30 -86.98
CA GLU A 168 66.10 -75.26 -87.86
C GLU A 168 66.49 -73.76 -88.01
N GLY A 169 67.04 -73.07 -87.01
CA GLY A 169 67.91 -73.53 -85.95
C GLY A 169 69.36 -73.48 -86.42
N LEU A 170 70.06 -72.42 -86.00
CA LEU A 170 71.48 -72.43 -85.58
C LEU A 170 72.58 -71.88 -86.51
N GLU A 171 72.41 -71.71 -87.82
CA GLU A 171 73.53 -71.14 -88.64
C GLU A 171 73.36 -69.65 -89.00
N ARG A 172 72.12 -69.13 -89.04
CA ARG A 172 71.86 -67.68 -89.16
C ARG A 172 71.92 -66.91 -87.83
N GLU A 173 72.07 -67.62 -86.71
CA GLU A 173 72.12 -67.03 -85.36
C GLU A 173 73.50 -66.47 -85.02
N LYS A 174 74.58 -66.99 -85.59
CA LYS A 174 75.94 -66.54 -85.24
C LYS A 174 76.25 -65.11 -85.68
N GLU A 175 75.71 -64.68 -86.81
CA GLU A 175 75.90 -63.31 -87.34
C GLU A 175 74.98 -62.28 -86.64
N LYS A 176 73.81 -62.72 -86.17
CA LYS A 176 72.93 -61.90 -85.31
C LYS A 176 73.54 -61.66 -83.94
N LEU A 177 74.16 -62.69 -83.35
CA LEU A 177 74.74 -62.61 -82.00
C LEU A 177 75.87 -61.58 -81.88
N LEU A 178 76.68 -61.34 -82.93
CA LEU A 178 77.71 -60.30 -82.90
C LEU A 178 77.14 -58.87 -82.95
N GLY A 179 76.04 -58.65 -83.68
CA GLY A 179 75.30 -57.38 -83.67
C GLY A 179 74.54 -57.14 -82.36
N GLU A 180 74.03 -58.21 -81.76
CA GLU A 180 73.37 -58.16 -80.46
C GLU A 180 74.34 -57.81 -79.34
N VAL A 181 75.59 -58.31 -79.35
CA VAL A 181 76.61 -57.95 -78.34
C VAL A 181 76.96 -56.46 -78.38
N ALA A 182 77.09 -55.84 -79.55
CA ALA A 182 77.36 -54.40 -79.65
C ALA A 182 76.16 -53.55 -79.18
N GLN A 183 74.93 -53.96 -79.52
CA GLN A 183 73.72 -53.30 -79.01
C GLN A 183 73.56 -53.48 -77.50
N LEU A 184 73.95 -54.63 -76.95
CA LEU A 184 73.92 -54.90 -75.51
C LEU A 184 74.96 -54.07 -74.76
N GLN A 185 76.15 -53.85 -75.32
CA GLN A 185 77.16 -52.96 -74.71
C GLN A 185 76.68 -51.49 -74.66
N GLN A 186 76.03 -51.00 -75.71
CA GLN A 186 75.47 -49.64 -75.71
C GLN A 186 74.24 -49.51 -74.80
N LYS A 187 73.40 -50.55 -74.71
CA LYS A 187 72.31 -50.62 -73.73
C LYS A 187 72.83 -50.64 -72.30
N LEU A 188 73.94 -51.34 -72.04
CA LEU A 188 74.58 -51.39 -70.73
C LEU A 188 75.14 -50.02 -70.33
N ALA A 189 75.81 -49.30 -71.23
CA ALA A 189 76.33 -47.96 -70.97
C ALA A 189 75.19 -46.96 -70.67
N ASN A 190 74.10 -47.02 -71.44
CA ASN A 190 72.91 -46.18 -71.19
C ASN A 190 72.21 -46.56 -69.88
N ALA A 191 72.16 -47.85 -69.54
CA ALA A 191 71.58 -48.32 -68.28
C ALA A 191 72.41 -47.88 -67.07
N LEU A 192 73.73 -47.90 -67.17
CA LEU A 192 74.63 -47.40 -66.11
C LEU A 192 74.51 -45.89 -65.92
N GLY A 193 74.46 -45.10 -66.99
CA GLY A 193 74.21 -43.66 -66.90
C GLY A 193 72.83 -43.34 -66.31
N TYR A 194 71.80 -44.11 -66.67
CA TYR A 194 70.46 -43.98 -66.08
C TYR A 194 70.43 -44.40 -64.60
N GLN A 195 71.22 -45.40 -64.22
CA GLN A 195 71.37 -45.83 -62.83
C GLN A 195 72.06 -44.74 -61.99
N GLU A 196 73.13 -44.13 -62.48
CA GLU A 196 73.79 -43.00 -61.79
C GLU A 196 72.85 -41.78 -61.64
N GLU A 197 72.04 -41.47 -62.66
CA GLU A 197 71.02 -40.42 -62.56
C GLU A 197 69.93 -40.75 -61.54
N LEU A 198 69.50 -42.01 -61.47
CA LEU A 198 68.53 -42.48 -60.48
C LEU A 198 69.11 -42.45 -59.07
N GLU A 199 70.36 -42.89 -58.88
CA GLU A 199 71.04 -42.84 -57.58
C GLU A 199 71.23 -41.39 -57.11
N ARG A 200 71.52 -40.46 -58.03
CA ARG A 200 71.59 -39.02 -57.70
C ARG A 200 70.23 -38.45 -57.33
N LYS A 201 69.17 -38.82 -58.06
CA LYS A 201 67.79 -38.40 -57.73
C LYS A 201 67.31 -39.00 -56.41
N ASN A 202 67.67 -40.25 -56.12
CA ASN A 202 67.32 -40.91 -54.87
C ASN A 202 68.04 -40.27 -53.69
N SER A 203 69.33 -39.98 -53.83
CA SER A 203 70.09 -39.24 -52.80
C SER A 203 69.53 -37.83 -52.56
N GLN A 204 69.06 -37.15 -53.60
CA GLN A 204 68.38 -35.85 -53.46
C GLN A 204 66.99 -35.97 -52.83
N ALA A 205 66.26 -37.06 -53.09
CA ALA A 205 64.98 -37.34 -52.44
C ALA A 205 65.20 -37.67 -50.97
N ASP A 206 66.20 -38.49 -50.63
CA ASP A 206 66.57 -38.82 -49.26
C ASP A 206 66.97 -37.58 -48.47
N PHE A 207 67.78 -36.69 -49.07
CA PHE A 207 68.12 -35.41 -48.43
C PHE A 207 66.89 -34.52 -48.20
N LYS A 208 65.93 -34.49 -49.14
CA LYS A 208 64.65 -33.78 -48.95
C LYS A 208 63.78 -34.42 -47.88
N ILE A 209 63.74 -35.75 -47.80
CA ILE A 209 63.00 -36.47 -46.76
C ILE A 209 63.57 -36.15 -45.38
N VAL A 210 64.89 -36.14 -45.24
CA VAL A 210 65.54 -35.76 -43.98
C VAL A 210 65.21 -34.31 -43.61
N ASN A 211 65.33 -33.37 -44.55
CA ASN A 211 64.98 -31.96 -44.27
C ASN A 211 63.50 -31.77 -43.92
N LEU A 212 62.58 -32.43 -44.63
CA LEU A 212 61.16 -32.38 -44.31
C LEU A 212 60.85 -33.06 -42.97
N SER A 213 61.60 -34.11 -42.60
CA SER A 213 61.45 -34.76 -41.30
C SER A 213 61.91 -33.85 -40.15
N THR A 214 63.03 -33.12 -40.33
CA THR A 214 63.49 -32.14 -39.35
C THR A 214 62.53 -30.95 -39.25
N GLU A 215 62.01 -30.45 -40.38
CA GLU A 215 61.00 -29.39 -40.37
C GLU A 215 59.70 -29.85 -39.69
N LEU A 216 59.28 -31.10 -39.87
CA LEU A 216 58.11 -31.67 -39.19
C LEU A 216 58.34 -31.85 -37.67
N GLU A 217 59.54 -32.23 -37.25
CA GLU A 217 59.89 -32.31 -35.83
C GLU A 217 59.91 -30.92 -35.17
N GLU A 218 60.45 -29.91 -35.86
CA GLU A 218 60.42 -28.52 -35.40
C GLU A 218 58.98 -27.99 -35.33
N LEU A 219 58.17 -28.22 -36.38
CA LEU A 219 56.75 -27.83 -36.39
C LEU A 219 55.95 -28.56 -35.30
N GLY A 220 56.26 -29.82 -35.03
CA GLY A 220 55.67 -30.61 -33.95
C GLY A 220 56.03 -30.06 -32.57
N ALA A 221 57.30 -29.71 -32.34
CA ALA A 221 57.75 -29.09 -31.10
C ALA A 221 57.11 -27.71 -30.88
N ASP A 222 56.95 -26.91 -31.94
CA ASP A 222 56.29 -25.62 -31.86
C ASP A 222 54.77 -25.76 -31.68
N PHE A 223 54.13 -26.74 -32.31
CA PHE A 223 52.74 -27.09 -32.04
C PHE A 223 52.52 -27.47 -30.57
N ASP A 224 53.39 -28.29 -29.99
CA ASP A 224 53.28 -28.69 -28.57
C ASP A 224 53.51 -27.50 -27.61
N LYS A 225 54.40 -26.56 -27.94
CA LYS A 225 54.57 -25.32 -27.17
C LYS A 225 53.31 -24.46 -27.25
N VAL A 226 52.77 -24.24 -28.45
CA VAL A 226 51.54 -23.46 -28.67
C VAL A 226 50.35 -24.13 -27.99
N LYS A 227 50.23 -25.45 -28.06
CA LYS A 227 49.19 -26.22 -27.38
C LYS A 227 49.27 -26.07 -25.86
N LYS A 228 50.46 -26.18 -25.25
CA LYS A 228 50.65 -25.95 -23.82
C LYS A 228 50.35 -24.51 -23.41
N GLN A 229 50.68 -23.53 -24.24
CA GLN A 229 50.34 -22.13 -24.00
C GLN A 229 48.83 -21.90 -24.11
N ARG A 230 48.17 -22.48 -25.12
CA ARG A 230 46.72 -22.44 -25.28
C ARG A 230 46.03 -23.08 -24.07
N ASP A 231 46.43 -24.27 -23.64
CA ASP A 231 45.81 -24.97 -22.52
C ASP A 231 45.98 -24.19 -21.20
N LYS A 232 47.11 -23.50 -21.01
CA LYS A 232 47.31 -22.56 -19.89
C LYS A 232 46.38 -21.35 -20.00
N LEU A 233 46.34 -20.69 -21.16
CA LEU A 233 45.47 -19.54 -21.38
C LEU A 233 43.98 -19.91 -21.27
N GLU A 234 43.60 -21.14 -21.63
CA GLU A 234 42.25 -21.67 -21.50
C GLU A 234 41.92 -21.93 -20.02
N SER A 235 42.84 -22.50 -19.24
CA SER A 235 42.72 -22.61 -17.78
C SER A 235 42.59 -21.24 -17.12
N ASP A 236 43.49 -20.31 -17.45
CA ASP A 236 43.48 -18.95 -16.92
C ASP A 236 42.19 -18.21 -17.29
N ALA A 237 41.65 -18.43 -18.50
CA ALA A 237 40.37 -17.86 -18.93
C ALA A 237 39.18 -18.45 -18.17
N VAL A 238 39.21 -19.74 -17.83
CA VAL A 238 38.18 -20.38 -16.99
C VAL A 238 38.22 -19.82 -15.57
N ASP A 239 39.41 -19.69 -14.99
CA ASP A 239 39.60 -19.13 -13.64
C ASP A 239 39.20 -17.65 -13.59
N LEU A 240 39.63 -16.85 -14.57
CA LEU A 240 39.19 -15.46 -14.71
C LEU A 240 37.68 -15.35 -14.90
N ASN A 241 37.05 -16.25 -15.66
CA ASN A 241 35.60 -16.25 -15.83
C ASN A 241 34.87 -16.68 -14.55
N PHE A 242 35.45 -17.57 -13.74
CA PHE A 242 34.93 -17.92 -12.42
C PHE A 242 34.99 -16.71 -11.48
N ASP A 243 36.13 -16.01 -11.44
CA ASP A 243 36.30 -14.80 -10.64
C ASP A 243 35.41 -13.65 -11.14
N LEU A 244 35.26 -13.47 -12.45
CA LEU A 244 34.35 -12.49 -13.05
C LEU A 244 32.89 -12.81 -12.69
N ASN A 245 32.49 -14.08 -12.70
CA ASN A 245 31.16 -14.49 -12.23
C ASN A 245 30.97 -14.24 -10.73
N LYS A 246 31.99 -14.48 -9.90
CA LYS A 246 31.96 -14.16 -8.47
C LYS A 246 31.82 -12.65 -8.24
N CYS A 247 32.65 -11.85 -8.89
CA CYS A 247 32.57 -10.39 -8.87
C CYS A 247 31.22 -9.88 -9.39
N ASN A 248 30.67 -10.46 -10.46
CA ASN A 248 29.35 -10.10 -10.98
C ASN A 248 28.23 -10.44 -9.99
N ASN A 249 28.33 -11.56 -9.28
CA ASN A 249 27.37 -11.94 -8.25
C ASN A 249 27.46 -11.00 -7.03
N GLU A 250 28.68 -10.61 -6.64
CA GLU A 250 28.92 -9.60 -5.60
C GLU A 250 28.40 -8.21 -6.04
N ILE A 251 28.64 -7.80 -7.28
CA ILE A 251 28.09 -6.56 -7.86
C ILE A 251 26.56 -6.60 -7.86
N LYS A 252 25.93 -7.71 -8.28
CA LYS A 252 24.46 -7.86 -8.21
C LYS A 252 23.95 -7.81 -6.77
N PHE A 253 24.66 -8.41 -5.83
CA PHE A 253 24.32 -8.35 -4.41
C PHE A 253 24.43 -6.93 -3.87
N LEU A 254 25.51 -6.21 -4.20
CA LEU A 254 25.73 -4.83 -3.81
C LEU A 254 24.72 -3.89 -4.48
N GLN A 255 24.41 -4.06 -5.77
CA GLN A 255 23.36 -3.32 -6.48
C GLN A 255 21.99 -3.54 -5.83
N ASN A 256 21.64 -4.78 -5.46
CA ASN A 256 20.41 -5.06 -4.71
C ASN A 256 20.43 -4.41 -3.31
N THR A 257 21.59 -4.32 -2.68
CA THR A 257 21.73 -3.67 -1.36
C THR A 257 21.61 -2.15 -1.49
N VAL A 258 22.23 -1.54 -2.49
CA VAL A 258 22.10 -0.12 -2.83
C VAL A 258 20.65 0.20 -3.18
N HIS A 259 19.99 -0.62 -4.02
CA HIS A 259 18.59 -0.42 -4.37
C HIS A 259 17.64 -0.54 -3.15
N LYS A 260 17.93 -1.46 -2.22
CA LYS A 260 17.22 -1.50 -0.93
C LYS A 260 17.48 -0.25 -0.09
N GLY A 261 18.71 0.26 -0.09
CA GLY A 261 19.10 1.50 0.55
C GLY A 261 18.40 2.73 -0.04
N GLU A 262 18.35 2.85 -1.37
CA GLU A 262 17.64 3.91 -2.10
C GLU A 262 16.15 3.89 -1.82
N ASN A 263 15.53 2.71 -1.80
CA ASN A 263 14.11 2.56 -1.46
C ASN A 263 13.84 2.96 0.01
N LEU A 264 14.78 2.65 0.92
CA LEU A 264 14.67 3.03 2.32
C LEU A 264 14.89 4.54 2.51
N ALA A 265 15.85 5.13 1.79
CA ALA A 265 16.08 6.58 1.75
C ALA A 265 14.86 7.33 1.19
N ALA A 266 14.29 6.89 0.07
CA ALA A 266 13.07 7.46 -0.50
C ALA A 266 11.86 7.34 0.45
N ARG A 267 11.78 6.25 1.22
CA ARG A 267 10.76 6.08 2.26
C ARG A 267 10.98 7.05 3.43
N LEU A 268 12.22 7.22 3.88
CA LEU A 268 12.58 8.17 4.91
C LEU A 268 12.34 9.62 4.44
N ASP A 269 12.62 9.96 3.19
CA ASP A 269 12.36 11.27 2.61
C ASP A 269 10.86 11.57 2.55
N ARG A 270 10.02 10.58 2.18
CA ARG A 270 8.56 10.72 2.27
C ARG A 270 8.11 10.93 3.71
N GLN A 271 8.64 10.16 4.66
CA GLN A 271 8.33 10.33 6.08
C GLN A 271 8.77 11.71 6.60
N ILE A 272 9.94 12.22 6.19
CA ILE A 272 10.40 13.56 6.52
C ILE A 272 9.47 14.62 5.91
N SER A 273 8.99 14.43 4.68
CA SER A 273 8.03 15.34 4.06
C SER A 273 6.68 15.34 4.78
N ASP A 274 6.18 14.17 5.17
CA ASP A 274 4.95 14.04 5.95
C ASP A 274 5.13 14.66 7.34
N LEU A 275 6.28 14.45 7.98
CA LEU A 275 6.62 15.08 9.26
C LEU A 275 6.74 16.61 9.14
N LYS A 276 7.25 17.13 8.02
CA LYS A 276 7.25 18.58 7.75
C LYS A 276 5.83 19.12 7.60
N TYR A 277 4.97 18.43 6.86
CA TYR A 277 3.57 18.82 6.70
C TYR A 277 2.80 18.79 8.03
N THR A 278 2.99 17.73 8.83
CA THR A 278 2.38 17.64 10.17
C THR A 278 2.92 18.70 11.12
N LYS A 279 4.22 19.02 11.07
CA LYS A 279 4.80 20.14 11.83
C LYS A 279 4.17 21.48 11.44
N GLU A 280 4.01 21.77 10.15
CA GLU A 280 3.33 23.00 9.71
C GLU A 280 1.87 23.06 10.16
N ARG A 281 1.15 21.92 10.12
CA ARG A 281 -0.21 21.84 10.64
C ARG A 281 -0.26 22.09 12.15
N LEU A 282 0.64 21.46 12.91
CA LEU A 282 0.74 21.64 14.36
C LEU A 282 1.17 23.06 14.75
N LEU A 283 2.02 23.71 13.97
CA LEU A 283 2.38 25.12 14.17
C LEU A 283 1.16 26.03 13.98
N LYS A 284 0.36 25.82 12.93
CA LYS A 284 -0.91 26.56 12.75
C LYS A 284 -1.90 26.30 13.88
N GLU A 285 -2.05 25.05 14.31
CA GLU A 285 -2.90 24.71 15.46
C GLU A 285 -2.39 25.34 16.76
N LEU A 286 -1.07 25.43 16.95
CA LEU A 286 -0.44 26.09 18.09
C LEU A 286 -0.68 27.61 18.05
N ASP A 287 -0.57 28.24 16.88
CA ASP A 287 -0.88 29.66 16.70
C ASP A 287 -2.36 29.95 16.99
N ASP A 288 -3.28 29.14 16.47
CA ASP A 288 -4.72 29.24 16.77
C ASP A 288 -5.00 29.07 18.28
N LYS A 289 -4.28 28.17 18.95
CA LYS A 289 -4.40 27.95 20.39
C LYS A 289 -3.79 29.08 21.20
N ASN A 290 -2.69 29.68 20.74
CA ASN A 290 -2.06 30.84 21.35
C ASN A 290 -2.94 32.08 21.23
N GLU A 291 -3.60 32.31 20.09
CA GLU A 291 -4.59 33.37 19.94
C GLU A 291 -5.78 33.18 20.90
N LYS A 292 -6.29 31.95 21.01
CA LYS A 292 -7.35 31.61 21.99
C LYS A 292 -6.87 31.81 23.43
N HIS A 293 -5.65 31.42 23.75
CA HIS A 293 -5.07 31.61 25.07
C HIS A 293 -4.93 33.09 25.40
N ARG A 294 -4.46 33.91 24.45
CA ARG A 294 -4.38 35.37 24.59
C ARG A 294 -5.75 36.00 24.86
N HIS A 295 -6.78 35.60 24.12
CA HIS A 295 -8.15 36.06 24.38
C HIS A 295 -8.71 35.59 25.73
N LEU A 296 -8.43 34.36 26.14
CA LEU A 296 -8.77 33.88 27.48
C LEU A 296 -8.04 34.65 28.57
N GLN A 297 -6.79 35.04 28.34
CA GLN A 297 -5.99 35.83 29.27
C GLN A 297 -6.48 37.28 29.36
N GLU A 298 -6.91 37.89 28.25
CA GLU A 298 -7.61 39.19 28.22
C GLU A 298 -8.93 39.12 28.99
N ASN A 299 -9.78 38.12 28.70
CA ASN A 299 -11.03 37.91 29.42
C ASN A 299 -10.79 37.67 30.93
N TYR A 300 -9.73 36.94 31.30
CA TYR A 300 -9.37 36.72 32.70
C TYR A 300 -8.94 38.02 33.39
N LYS A 301 -8.18 38.89 32.70
CA LYS A 301 -7.83 40.21 33.23
C LYS A 301 -9.08 41.07 33.46
N GLU A 302 -9.99 41.13 32.49
CA GLU A 302 -11.26 41.86 32.63
C GLU A 302 -12.12 41.31 33.79
N LEU A 303 -12.20 39.99 33.93
CA LEU A 303 -12.89 39.34 35.05
C LEU A 303 -12.22 39.63 36.40
N SER A 304 -10.88 39.65 36.44
CA SER A 304 -10.11 39.97 37.64
C SER A 304 -10.32 41.42 38.06
N GLU A 305 -10.30 42.37 37.11
CA GLU A 305 -10.57 43.79 37.36
C GLU A 305 -12.00 44.01 37.88
N ASN A 306 -12.99 43.33 37.27
CA ASN A 306 -14.37 43.35 37.76
C ASN A 306 -14.50 42.73 39.17
N ASN A 307 -13.75 41.67 39.47
CA ASN A 307 -13.75 41.06 40.80
C ASN A 307 -13.09 41.98 41.85
N GLU A 308 -12.02 42.69 41.49
CA GLU A 308 -11.44 43.73 42.34
C GLU A 308 -12.40 44.90 42.59
N GLU A 309 -13.16 45.31 41.58
CA GLU A 309 -14.14 46.39 41.73
C GLU A 309 -15.32 45.95 42.62
N THR A 310 -15.84 44.74 42.44
CA THR A 310 -16.91 44.19 43.28
C THR A 310 -16.44 43.93 44.71
N THR A 311 -15.20 43.48 44.93
CA THR A 311 -14.64 43.34 46.30
C THR A 311 -14.45 44.69 46.98
N LYS A 312 -14.04 45.75 46.25
CA LYS A 312 -14.01 47.13 46.77
C LYS A 312 -15.42 47.62 47.15
N GLN A 313 -16.42 47.35 46.32
CA GLN A 313 -17.82 47.68 46.62
C GLN A 313 -18.35 46.91 47.84
N LEU A 314 -18.02 45.62 47.95
CA LEU A 314 -18.35 44.77 49.09
C LEU A 314 -17.72 45.35 50.36
N ALA A 315 -16.42 45.65 50.37
CA ALA A 315 -15.72 46.24 51.51
C ALA A 315 -16.35 47.56 51.97
N LYS A 316 -16.78 48.41 51.04
CA LYS A 316 -17.49 49.66 51.34
C LYS A 316 -18.85 49.41 52.00
N SER A 317 -19.60 48.42 51.51
CA SER A 317 -20.89 48.00 52.10
C SER A 317 -20.71 47.40 53.50
N THR A 318 -19.68 46.56 53.70
CA THR A 318 -19.35 45.96 54.99
C THR A 318 -18.98 47.03 56.03
N LEU A 319 -18.24 48.08 55.63
CA LEU A 319 -17.92 49.21 56.51
C LEU A 319 -19.18 50.00 56.90
N GLN A 320 -20.10 50.23 55.95
CA GLN A 320 -21.39 50.87 56.24
C GLN A 320 -22.25 50.05 57.20
N ASN A 321 -22.25 48.72 57.05
CA ASN A 321 -22.97 47.83 57.96
C ASN A 321 -22.37 47.85 59.38
N LYS A 322 -21.03 47.84 59.51
CA LYS A 322 -20.37 48.01 60.82
C LYS A 322 -20.73 49.32 61.50
N LEU A 323 -20.75 50.43 60.77
CA LEU A 323 -21.17 51.72 61.30
C LEU A 323 -22.62 51.71 61.81
N LYS A 324 -23.52 51.01 61.10
CA LYS A 324 -24.92 50.81 61.55
C LYS A 324 -25.02 49.87 62.75
N GLU A 325 -24.21 48.81 62.81
CA GLU A 325 -24.12 47.91 63.96
C GLU A 325 -23.64 48.65 65.22
N ASP A 326 -22.60 49.49 65.10
CA ASP A 326 -22.10 50.32 66.20
C ASP A 326 -23.17 51.33 66.69
N GLN A 327 -23.96 51.90 65.77
CA GLN A 327 -25.10 52.75 66.12
C GLN A 327 -26.19 51.96 66.85
N ASN A 328 -26.52 50.75 66.39
CA ASN A 328 -27.47 49.87 67.06
C ASN A 328 -26.98 49.46 68.45
N GLN A 329 -25.68 49.15 68.62
CA GLN A 329 -25.11 48.85 69.93
C GLN A 329 -25.19 50.03 70.89
N LYS A 330 -24.96 51.27 70.41
CA LYS A 330 -25.16 52.48 71.22
C LYS A 330 -26.60 52.65 71.67
N MET A 331 -27.55 52.46 70.74
CA MET A 331 -28.99 52.51 71.09
C MET A 331 -29.37 51.39 72.07
N GLN A 332 -28.83 50.18 71.92
CA GLN A 332 -29.06 49.08 72.84
C GLN A 332 -28.52 49.39 74.25
N ALA A 333 -27.33 49.98 74.35
CA ALA A 333 -26.76 50.40 75.63
C ALA A 333 -27.59 51.51 76.31
N GLU A 334 -28.23 52.40 75.55
CA GLU A 334 -29.18 53.38 76.09
C GLU A 334 -30.46 52.70 76.59
N ILE A 335 -31.00 51.73 75.86
CA ILE A 335 -32.15 50.91 76.28
C ILE A 335 -31.83 50.19 77.60
N ASP A 336 -30.64 49.60 77.72
CA ASP A 336 -30.22 48.88 78.93
C ASP A 336 -30.09 49.83 80.14
N LYS A 337 -29.60 51.06 79.94
CA LYS A 337 -29.60 52.10 80.99
C LYS A 337 -31.02 52.44 81.45
N PHE A 338 -31.95 52.62 80.52
CA PHE A 338 -33.36 52.88 80.87
C PHE A 338 -34.02 51.69 81.56
N SER A 339 -33.69 50.45 81.16
CA SER A 339 -34.12 49.23 81.83
C SER A 339 -33.63 49.17 83.28
N LEU A 340 -32.35 49.50 83.52
CA LEU A 340 -31.78 49.53 84.88
C LEU A 340 -32.44 50.60 85.77
N ILE A 341 -32.78 51.76 85.19
CA ILE A 341 -33.53 52.80 85.88
C ILE A 341 -34.92 52.30 86.26
N ARG A 342 -35.63 51.65 85.32
CA ARG A 342 -36.94 51.02 85.58
C ARG A 342 -36.86 49.98 86.70
N GLU A 343 -35.87 49.09 86.67
CA GLU A 343 -35.69 48.05 87.68
C GLU A 343 -35.42 48.64 89.09
N ARG A 344 -34.71 49.78 89.17
CA ARG A 344 -34.52 50.52 90.44
C ARG A 344 -35.84 51.11 90.97
N TYR A 345 -36.72 51.57 90.09
CA TYR A 345 -38.05 52.05 90.49
C TYR A 345 -38.97 50.89 90.90
N ASP A 346 -38.93 49.76 90.20
CA ASP A 346 -39.68 48.55 90.58
C ASP A 346 -39.25 48.02 91.95
N LYS A 347 -37.93 48.03 92.26
CA LYS A 347 -37.43 47.68 93.60
C LYS A 347 -37.88 48.65 94.70
N LYS A 348 -38.10 49.93 94.39
CA LYS A 348 -38.69 50.89 95.34
C LYS A 348 -40.17 50.62 95.59
N LEU A 349 -40.92 50.26 94.55
CA LEU A 349 -42.33 49.87 94.68
C LEU A 349 -42.49 48.63 95.56
N ILE A 350 -41.65 47.60 95.37
CA ILE A 350 -41.69 46.38 96.19
C ILE A 350 -41.39 46.67 97.67
N LYS A 351 -40.47 47.60 97.97
CA LYS A 351 -40.20 48.00 99.37
C LYS A 351 -41.40 48.71 100.03
N LEU A 352 -42.09 49.59 99.30
CA LEU A 352 -43.29 50.26 99.79
C LEU A 352 -44.44 49.27 100.05
N ASP A 353 -44.60 48.25 99.20
CA ASP A 353 -45.59 47.20 99.42
C ASP A 353 -45.26 46.30 100.62
N PHE A 354 -43.98 46.03 100.86
CA PHE A 354 -43.53 45.27 102.05
C PHE A 354 -43.79 46.03 103.36
N GLU A 355 -43.55 47.34 103.39
CA GLU A 355 -43.86 48.20 104.56
C GLU A 355 -45.38 48.27 104.83
N LYS A 356 -46.20 48.31 103.77
CA LYS A 356 -47.66 48.24 103.88
C LYS A 356 -48.13 46.90 104.45
N GLN A 357 -47.55 45.77 104.03
CA GLN A 357 -47.88 44.45 104.57
C GLN A 357 -47.46 44.28 106.05
N LYS A 358 -46.33 44.87 106.46
CA LYS A 358 -45.89 44.85 107.86
C LYS A 358 -46.87 45.58 108.80
N ASN A 359 -47.38 46.73 108.39
CA ASN A 359 -48.37 47.50 109.17
C ASN A 359 -49.73 46.78 109.31
N ILE A 360 -50.11 45.94 108.34
CA ILE A 360 -51.31 45.10 108.42
C ILE A 360 -51.10 43.94 109.43
N GLN A 361 -49.91 43.34 109.47
CA GLN A 361 -49.57 42.26 110.41
C GLN A 361 -49.45 42.71 111.88
N GLU A 362 -49.11 43.98 112.16
CA GLU A 362 -49.08 44.51 113.54
C GLU A 362 -50.48 44.77 114.10
N ARG A 363 -51.46 45.12 113.24
CA ARG A 363 -52.88 45.25 113.62
C ARG A 363 -53.48 43.90 114.03
N ASP A 364 -53.16 42.83 113.30
CA ASP A 364 -53.72 41.49 113.56
C ASP A 364 -53.07 40.83 114.79
N LYS A 365 -51.82 41.19 115.16
CA LYS A 365 -51.12 40.71 116.37
C LYS A 365 -51.67 41.28 117.69
N LEU A 366 -52.21 42.50 117.70
CA LEU A 366 -52.83 43.08 118.90
C LEU A 366 -54.19 42.42 119.25
N MET A 367 -54.86 41.83 118.27
CA MET A 367 -56.14 41.13 118.46
C MET A 367 -55.95 39.68 118.96
N GLN A 368 -54.85 39.02 118.58
CA GLN A 368 -54.55 37.63 118.95
C GLN A 368 -54.02 37.47 120.39
N ASN A 369 -53.36 38.50 120.95
CA ASN A 369 -52.79 38.49 122.30
C ASN A 369 -53.85 38.50 123.42
N GLN A 370 -55.10 38.86 123.14
CA GLN A 370 -56.19 38.86 124.12
C GLN A 370 -56.79 37.45 124.34
N LEU A 371 -56.70 36.56 123.33
CA LEU A 371 -57.29 35.21 123.37
C LEU A 371 -56.33 34.16 123.96
N ASN A 372 -55.02 34.40 123.90
CA ASN A 372 -53.98 33.52 124.41
C ASN A 372 -53.89 33.44 125.94
N ALA A 373 -54.75 34.13 126.69
CA ALA A 373 -54.74 34.11 128.16
C ALA A 373 -55.67 33.07 128.82
N GLU A 374 -56.55 32.36 128.07
CA GLU A 374 -57.55 31.47 128.69
C GLU A 374 -57.31 29.95 128.51
N LYS A 375 -56.42 29.50 127.62
CA LYS A 375 -56.31 28.05 127.28
C LYS A 375 -54.92 27.43 127.44
N GLU A 376 -54.19 27.90 128.45
CA GLU A 376 -53.03 27.20 129.03
C GLU A 376 -53.41 25.95 129.85
N ILE A 377 -54.69 25.57 129.95
CA ILE A 377 -55.14 24.39 130.70
C ILE A 377 -55.65 23.31 129.73
N LEU A 378 -54.76 22.53 129.09
CA LEU A 378 -54.98 21.12 128.65
C LEU A 378 -53.87 20.56 127.72
N ALA A 379 -52.62 20.67 128.15
CA ALA A 379 -51.70 19.54 128.21
C ALA A 379 -51.74 18.46 127.08
N PHE A 380 -51.00 18.69 126.00
CA PHE A 380 -49.78 17.93 125.67
C PHE A 380 -49.69 16.38 125.58
N LYS A 381 -50.74 15.54 125.44
CA LYS A 381 -50.50 14.06 125.60
C LYS A 381 -50.93 13.02 124.55
N LYS A 382 -51.16 13.31 123.27
CA LYS A 382 -51.40 12.27 122.23
C LYS A 382 -51.15 12.86 120.83
N GLN A 383 -50.38 12.35 119.88
CA GLN A 383 -49.87 11.02 119.56
C GLN A 383 -49.21 11.22 118.17
N SER A 384 -47.91 11.01 117.89
CA SER A 384 -47.06 9.83 118.07
C SER A 384 -47.47 8.55 117.31
N GLU A 385 -48.42 8.56 116.34
CA GLU A 385 -48.85 7.29 115.70
C GLU A 385 -49.04 7.20 114.17
N MET A 386 -48.69 8.16 113.32
CA MET A 386 -49.02 8.01 111.88
C MET A 386 -47.89 8.10 110.85
N ASP A 387 -46.70 7.63 111.22
CA ASP A 387 -45.60 7.25 110.31
C ASP A 387 -45.84 5.90 109.58
N ARG A 388 -47.00 5.67 108.95
CA ARG A 388 -47.30 4.34 108.33
C ARG A 388 -47.79 4.33 106.87
N ARG A 389 -47.90 5.47 106.18
CA ARG A 389 -48.51 5.52 104.83
C ARG A 389 -47.55 5.61 103.65
N THR A 390 -46.24 5.62 103.88
CA THR A 390 -45.20 5.72 102.85
C THR A 390 -44.83 4.38 102.17
N ILE A 391 -45.51 3.27 102.49
CA ILE A 391 -45.15 1.92 102.02
C ILE A 391 -45.94 1.44 100.78
N ASP A 392 -47.03 2.09 100.39
CA ASP A 392 -47.92 1.59 99.32
C ASP A 392 -47.59 2.03 97.87
N SER A 393 -46.63 2.94 97.62
CA SER A 393 -46.38 3.42 96.25
C SER A 393 -45.42 2.56 95.41
N VAL A 394 -44.63 1.69 96.04
CA VAL A 394 -43.54 0.94 95.38
C VAL A 394 -44.03 -0.27 94.57
N ILE A 395 -45.28 -0.70 94.73
CA ILE A 395 -45.82 -1.89 94.03
C ILE A 395 -46.26 -1.57 92.57
N LYS A 396 -46.46 -0.29 92.22
CA LYS A 396 -46.90 0.12 90.85
C LYS A 396 -45.77 0.33 89.84
N GLU A 397 -44.50 0.36 90.27
CA GLU A 397 -43.34 0.55 89.38
C GLU A 397 -42.80 -0.77 88.78
N LYS A 398 -43.16 -1.92 89.37
CA LYS A 398 -42.70 -3.25 88.94
C LYS A 398 -43.31 -3.72 87.60
N ASP A 399 -44.56 -3.36 87.29
CA ASP A 399 -45.28 -3.91 86.13
C ASP A 399 -44.98 -3.16 84.82
N ILE A 400 -44.55 -1.89 84.87
CA ILE A 400 -44.16 -1.10 83.69
C ILE A 400 -42.77 -1.53 83.15
N LEU A 401 -41.88 -2.02 84.02
CA LEU A 401 -40.54 -2.50 83.65
C LEU A 401 -40.56 -3.83 82.87
N THR A 402 -41.57 -4.67 83.08
CA THR A 402 -41.67 -5.99 82.42
C THR A 402 -42.10 -5.89 80.95
N GLN A 403 -42.84 -4.84 80.57
CA GLN A 403 -43.26 -4.59 79.18
C GLN A 403 -42.13 -3.98 78.31
N ASN A 404 -41.17 -3.26 78.90
CA ASN A 404 -40.03 -2.68 78.16
C ASN A 404 -38.97 -3.73 77.79
N ILE A 405 -38.83 -4.81 78.58
CA ILE A 405 -37.87 -5.89 78.33
C ILE A 405 -38.18 -6.66 77.03
N MET A 406 -39.47 -6.84 76.68
CA MET A 406 -39.87 -7.54 75.45
C MET A 406 -39.62 -6.73 74.16
N LYS A 407 -39.59 -5.39 74.22
CA LYS A 407 -39.25 -4.53 73.07
C LYS A 407 -37.73 -4.47 72.82
N HIS A 408 -36.91 -4.52 73.88
CA HIS A 408 -35.45 -4.55 73.74
C HIS A 408 -34.91 -5.89 73.21
N GLN A 409 -35.62 -7.01 73.43
CA GLN A 409 -35.22 -8.32 72.89
C GLN A 409 -35.28 -8.43 71.35
N ALA A 410 -36.10 -7.61 70.67
CA ALA A 410 -36.13 -7.56 69.20
C ALA A 410 -34.93 -6.78 68.62
N LEU A 411 -34.56 -5.65 69.23
CA LEU A 411 -33.35 -4.87 68.88
C LEU A 411 -32.05 -5.65 69.08
N VAL A 412 -31.98 -6.48 70.13
CA VAL A 412 -30.81 -7.33 70.40
C VAL A 412 -30.54 -8.33 69.25
N LYS A 413 -31.58 -8.85 68.59
CA LYS A 413 -31.39 -9.77 67.43
C LYS A 413 -30.86 -9.07 66.18
N GLU A 414 -31.14 -7.78 66.02
CA GLU A 414 -30.63 -6.96 64.91
C GLU A 414 -29.17 -6.52 65.16
N HIS A 415 -28.84 -6.18 66.41
CA HIS A 415 -27.46 -5.92 66.83
C HIS A 415 -26.55 -7.16 66.75
N ILE A 416 -27.06 -8.37 66.96
CA ILE A 416 -26.28 -9.61 66.77
C ILE A 416 -25.88 -9.83 65.29
N LYS A 417 -26.72 -9.42 64.33
CA LYS A 417 -26.35 -9.46 62.90
C LYS A 417 -25.30 -8.41 62.54
N LEU A 418 -25.39 -7.21 63.12
CA LEU A 418 -24.40 -6.15 62.94
C LEU A 418 -23.04 -6.52 63.56
N MET A 419 -23.04 -7.17 64.73
CA MET A 419 -21.82 -7.68 65.38
C MET A 419 -21.11 -8.72 64.53
N LYS A 420 -21.82 -9.62 63.84
CA LYS A 420 -21.18 -10.63 62.96
C LYS A 420 -20.46 -10.00 61.75
N ILE A 421 -20.97 -8.89 61.21
CA ILE A 421 -20.30 -8.15 60.12
C ILE A 421 -19.09 -7.39 60.65
N GLN A 422 -19.21 -6.75 61.82
CA GLN A 422 -18.08 -6.11 62.49
C GLN A 422 -17.00 -7.11 62.93
N GLU A 423 -17.36 -8.34 63.30
CA GLU A 423 -16.42 -9.38 63.71
C GLU A 423 -15.59 -9.93 62.53
N GLN A 424 -16.15 -9.96 61.31
CA GLN A 424 -15.38 -10.24 60.08
C GLN A 424 -14.45 -9.08 59.69
N SER A 425 -14.86 -7.82 59.92
CA SER A 425 -13.97 -6.65 59.76
C SER A 425 -12.86 -6.63 60.81
N LYS A 426 -13.18 -7.03 62.05
CA LYS A 426 -12.22 -7.16 63.15
C LYS A 426 -11.15 -8.20 62.84
N LYS A 427 -11.51 -9.35 62.28
CA LYS A 427 -10.53 -10.38 61.88
C LYS A 427 -9.55 -9.93 60.78
N LYS A 428 -9.97 -9.08 59.85
CA LYS A 428 -9.06 -8.49 58.85
C LYS A 428 -8.10 -7.49 59.49
N LEU A 429 -8.60 -6.62 60.37
CA LEU A 429 -7.78 -5.68 61.13
C LEU A 429 -6.86 -6.38 62.15
N GLU A 430 -7.27 -7.51 62.75
CA GLU A 430 -6.43 -8.32 63.63
C GLU A 430 -5.25 -8.94 62.88
N SER A 431 -5.44 -9.36 61.62
CA SER A 431 -4.34 -9.84 60.75
C SER A 431 -3.35 -8.73 60.38
N GLU A 432 -3.85 -7.53 60.08
CA GLU A 432 -2.99 -6.35 59.80
C GLU A 432 -2.26 -5.87 61.07
N ILE A 433 -2.90 -5.97 62.24
CA ILE A 433 -2.27 -5.69 63.53
C ILE A 433 -1.20 -6.73 63.86
N GLU A 434 -1.38 -8.02 63.57
CA GLU A 434 -0.34 -9.03 63.78
C GLU A 434 0.90 -8.79 62.91
N GLU A 435 0.72 -8.38 61.64
CA GLU A 435 1.83 -7.95 60.76
C GLU A 435 2.55 -6.73 61.31
N HIS A 436 1.83 -5.69 61.73
CA HIS A 436 2.43 -4.51 62.33
C HIS A 436 3.03 -4.75 63.72
N VAL A 437 2.53 -5.71 64.50
CA VAL A 437 3.14 -6.14 65.77
C VAL A 437 4.46 -6.87 65.52
N TYR A 438 4.57 -7.65 64.44
CA TYR A 438 5.82 -8.26 64.02
C TYR A 438 6.87 -7.21 63.58
N GLU A 439 6.45 -6.19 62.83
CA GLU A 439 7.29 -5.05 62.44
C GLU A 439 7.69 -4.16 63.63
N LEU A 440 6.75 -3.87 64.54
CA LEU A 440 7.02 -3.20 65.83
C LEU A 440 7.97 -4.01 66.71
N GLY A 441 7.93 -5.34 66.64
CA GLY A 441 8.88 -6.23 67.32
C GLY A 441 10.31 -6.12 66.79
N LYS A 442 10.48 -5.98 65.47
CA LYS A 442 11.79 -5.70 64.85
C LYS A 442 12.29 -4.30 65.24
N GLN A 443 11.43 -3.29 65.15
CA GLN A 443 11.79 -1.93 65.52
C GLN A 443 12.09 -1.78 67.01
N ARG A 444 11.36 -2.47 67.91
CA ARG A 444 11.65 -2.50 69.37
C ARG A 444 12.97 -3.18 69.71
N LYS A 445 13.41 -4.18 68.96
CA LYS A 445 14.74 -4.79 69.16
C LYS A 445 15.86 -3.82 68.77
N GLN A 446 15.66 -3.06 67.70
CA GLN A 446 16.60 -2.04 67.24
C GLN A 446 16.59 -0.81 68.16
N MET A 447 15.42 -0.44 68.68
CA MET A 447 15.27 0.60 69.70
C MET A 447 15.93 0.19 71.02
N ASN A 448 15.77 -1.06 71.49
CA ASN A 448 16.46 -1.56 72.69
C ASN A 448 17.99 -1.57 72.55
N TYR A 449 18.51 -1.83 71.35
CA TYR A 449 19.95 -1.74 71.09
C TYR A 449 20.45 -0.29 71.20
N LEU A 450 19.71 0.65 70.61
CA LEU A 450 20.03 2.08 70.68
C LEU A 450 19.78 2.68 72.08
N GLU A 451 18.79 2.20 72.83
CA GLU A 451 18.52 2.59 74.21
C GLU A 451 19.62 2.08 75.15
N LYS A 452 20.13 0.86 74.97
CA LYS A 452 21.28 0.36 75.72
C LYS A 452 22.57 1.13 75.43
N GLU A 453 22.77 1.54 74.18
CA GLU A 453 23.93 2.37 73.82
C GLU A 453 23.81 3.80 74.37
N ARG A 454 22.59 4.36 74.36
CA ARG A 454 22.29 5.64 75.02
C ARG A 454 22.54 5.54 76.53
N ASP A 455 22.03 4.50 77.19
CA ASP A 455 22.14 4.36 78.64
C ASP A 455 23.59 4.12 79.08
N ARG A 456 24.39 3.41 78.27
CA ARG A 456 25.85 3.29 78.48
C ARG A 456 26.57 4.63 78.39
N LEU A 457 26.23 5.46 77.40
CA LEU A 457 26.81 6.79 77.24
C LEU A 457 26.33 7.78 78.34
N VAL A 458 25.11 7.58 78.86
CA VAL A 458 24.59 8.34 80.00
C VAL A 458 25.26 7.93 81.31
N GLU A 459 25.54 6.64 81.54
CA GLU A 459 26.34 6.17 82.69
C GLU A 459 27.78 6.69 82.64
N GLU A 460 28.45 6.63 81.47
CA GLU A 460 29.79 7.22 81.31
C GLU A 460 29.78 8.75 81.52
N GLY A 461 28.71 9.42 81.10
CA GLY A 461 28.48 10.84 81.36
C GLY A 461 28.24 11.16 82.84
N LEU A 462 27.47 10.35 83.55
CA LEU A 462 27.20 10.49 84.98
C LEU A 462 28.47 10.22 85.81
N ASP A 463 29.27 9.21 85.48
CA ASP A 463 30.54 8.92 86.16
C ASP A 463 31.57 10.05 85.99
N LEU A 464 31.62 10.67 84.82
CA LEU A 464 32.45 11.85 84.57
C LEU A 464 31.94 13.09 85.30
N THR A 465 30.61 13.27 85.39
CA THR A 465 29.99 14.38 86.10
C THR A 465 30.17 14.26 87.61
N GLN A 466 30.06 13.05 88.16
CA GLN A 466 30.28 12.77 89.58
C GLN A 466 31.74 13.01 89.98
N ARG A 467 32.72 12.66 89.11
CA ARG A 467 34.14 13.01 89.33
C ARG A 467 34.42 14.51 89.31
N ILE A 468 33.62 15.28 88.56
CA ILE A 468 33.70 16.75 88.55
C ILE A 468 33.08 17.33 89.83
N GLU A 469 31.98 16.77 90.34
CA GLU A 469 31.39 17.19 91.62
C GLU A 469 32.29 16.87 92.82
N ASP A 470 32.89 15.67 92.88
CA ASP A 470 33.81 15.27 93.95
C ASP A 470 35.04 16.19 94.01
N THR A 471 35.60 16.56 92.85
CA THR A 471 36.73 17.50 92.78
C THR A 471 36.33 18.95 93.10
N LEU A 472 35.09 19.36 92.83
CA LEU A 472 34.55 20.66 93.22
C LEU A 472 34.31 20.76 94.73
N ASP A 473 33.90 19.69 95.38
CA ASP A 473 33.66 19.65 96.82
C ASP A 473 34.97 19.57 97.64
N GLU A 474 36.03 18.94 97.13
CA GLU A 474 37.39 19.05 97.68
C GLU A 474 37.94 20.49 97.62
N VAL A 475 37.62 21.24 96.56
CA VAL A 475 38.01 22.66 96.45
C VAL A 475 37.24 23.54 97.45
N LYS A 476 35.99 23.20 97.77
CA LYS A 476 35.19 23.94 98.77
C LYS A 476 35.68 23.69 100.20
N THR A 477 36.04 22.45 100.55
CA THR A 477 36.60 22.13 101.88
C THR A 477 37.95 22.81 102.11
N LYS A 478 38.83 22.84 101.09
CA LYS A 478 40.09 23.60 101.12
C LYS A 478 39.91 25.12 101.25
N LYS A 479 38.83 25.69 100.69
CA LYS A 479 38.49 27.11 100.85
C LYS A 479 37.99 27.46 102.26
N ALA A 480 37.35 26.52 102.96
CA ALA A 480 36.91 26.69 104.35
C ALA A 480 38.09 26.65 105.35
N GLU A 481 39.03 25.72 105.17
CA GLU A 481 40.27 25.64 105.97
C GLU A 481 41.13 26.92 105.87
N LEU A 482 41.15 27.54 104.68
CA LEU A 482 41.83 28.82 104.43
C LEU A 482 41.16 30.03 105.11
N PHE A 483 39.87 29.95 105.44
CA PHE A 483 39.14 31.04 106.08
C PHE A 483 39.42 31.09 107.59
N ASP A 484 39.52 29.94 108.25
CA ASP A 484 39.80 29.86 109.69
C ASP A 484 41.26 30.22 110.04
N LEU A 485 42.22 29.83 109.20
CA LEU A 485 43.64 30.24 109.34
C LEU A 485 43.86 31.75 109.14
N LYS A 486 43.01 32.41 108.32
CA LYS A 486 43.06 33.86 108.10
C LYS A 486 42.57 34.66 109.31
N LYS A 487 41.67 34.10 110.12
CA LYS A 487 41.08 34.80 111.28
C LYS A 487 42.02 34.83 112.50
N THR A 488 42.87 33.81 112.66
CA THR A 488 43.87 33.75 113.74
C THR A 488 45.14 34.54 113.44
N LEU A 489 45.39 34.84 112.16
CA LEU A 489 46.53 35.65 111.70
C LEU A 489 46.29 37.15 111.93
N THR A 490 45.07 37.62 111.67
CA THR A 490 44.68 39.04 111.77
C THR A 490 44.68 39.58 113.21
N GLU A 491 44.45 38.74 114.20
CA GLU A 491 44.46 39.15 115.62
C GLU A 491 45.89 39.36 116.17
N ASN A 492 46.90 38.66 115.64
CA ASN A 492 48.29 38.78 116.08
C ASN A 492 49.11 39.84 115.30
N GLU A 493 48.72 40.13 114.06
CA GLU A 493 49.37 41.17 113.21
C GLU A 493 48.95 42.60 113.58
N SER A 494 47.77 42.78 114.17
CA SER A 494 47.19 44.10 114.48
C SER A 494 47.91 44.89 115.58
N LYS A 495 48.74 44.24 116.42
CA LYS A 495 49.22 44.87 117.66
C LYS A 495 50.65 45.41 117.66
N LEU A 496 51.54 45.06 116.73
CA LEU A 496 52.96 45.41 116.92
C LEU A 496 53.67 46.21 115.83
N ARG A 497 53.26 46.17 114.55
CA ARG A 497 54.05 46.83 113.48
C ARG A 497 53.25 47.70 112.52
N THR A 498 52.06 48.07 112.95
CA THR A 498 51.22 49.18 112.47
C THR A 498 51.89 50.56 112.52
N GLN A 499 53.12 50.71 113.04
CA GLN A 499 53.80 52.02 113.06
C GLN A 499 55.12 52.11 112.26
N GLN A 500 55.71 51.01 111.78
CA GLN A 500 57.01 51.07 111.04
C GLN A 500 56.91 50.65 109.57
N ASN A 501 55.98 49.79 109.18
CA ASN A 501 55.82 49.37 107.78
C ASN A 501 55.09 50.42 106.90
N LEU A 502 54.23 51.28 107.47
CA LEU A 502 53.31 52.14 106.71
C LEU A 502 54.00 53.04 105.66
N PHE A 503 55.24 53.47 105.91
CA PHE A 503 55.99 54.35 105.00
C PHE A 503 56.74 53.58 103.89
N GLU A 504 57.12 52.32 104.10
CA GLU A 504 57.74 51.46 103.08
C GLU A 504 56.71 50.72 102.23
N THR A 505 55.53 50.40 102.79
CA THR A 505 54.43 49.72 102.08
C THR A 505 53.80 50.58 101.00
N ILE A 506 53.58 51.88 101.21
CA ILE A 506 53.01 52.79 100.19
C ILE A 506 53.91 52.87 98.93
N ARG A 507 55.23 52.79 99.11
CA ARG A 507 56.20 52.83 98.00
C ARG A 507 56.26 51.50 97.24
N ALA A 508 56.12 50.37 97.94
CA ALA A 508 56.00 49.04 97.33
C ALA A 508 54.63 48.79 96.67
N GLU A 509 53.54 49.31 97.24
CA GLU A 509 52.18 49.24 96.71
C GLU A 509 52.04 50.01 95.39
N ARG A 510 52.62 51.21 95.28
CA ARG A 510 52.64 51.94 94.00
C ARG A 510 53.34 51.15 92.88
N ASN A 511 54.47 50.51 93.18
CA ASN A 511 55.22 49.73 92.20
C ASN A 511 54.52 48.40 91.85
N ASN A 512 53.88 47.74 92.82
CA ASN A 512 53.10 46.53 92.57
C ASN A 512 51.81 46.82 91.80
N LEU A 513 51.12 47.93 92.08
CA LEU A 513 49.94 48.37 91.32
C LEU A 513 50.29 48.76 89.88
N LEU A 514 51.45 49.38 89.64
CA LEU A 514 51.96 49.62 88.28
C LEU A 514 52.24 48.30 87.55
N LYS A 515 52.82 47.32 88.24
CA LYS A 515 53.08 45.98 87.68
C LYS A 515 51.79 45.21 87.39
N THR A 516 50.81 45.22 88.29
CA THR A 516 49.51 44.58 88.06
C THR A 516 48.68 45.32 87.01
N LEU A 517 48.76 46.64 86.94
CA LEU A 517 48.15 47.42 85.86
C LEU A 517 48.78 47.05 84.50
N GLN A 518 50.09 46.84 84.46
CA GLN A 518 50.81 46.41 83.26
C GLN A 518 50.47 44.97 82.87
N GLU A 519 50.41 44.04 83.82
CA GLU A 519 50.01 42.64 83.60
C GLU A 519 48.55 42.55 83.11
N THR A 520 47.63 43.30 83.71
CA THR A 520 46.22 43.36 83.27
C THR A 520 46.05 44.09 81.94
N THR A 521 46.89 45.08 81.60
CA THR A 521 46.88 45.67 80.24
C THR A 521 47.46 44.72 79.19
N THR A 522 48.49 43.93 79.52
CA THR A 522 48.99 42.86 78.63
C THR A 522 47.96 41.76 78.44
N GLU A 523 47.30 41.28 79.51
CA GLU A 523 46.22 40.29 79.42
C GLU A 523 45.02 40.82 78.63
N CYS A 524 44.65 42.10 78.83
CA CYS A 524 43.59 42.73 78.05
C CYS A 524 43.98 42.88 76.57
N GLY A 525 45.27 43.10 76.28
CA GLY A 525 45.84 43.05 74.93
C GLY A 525 45.76 41.66 74.30
N GLU A 526 46.12 40.61 75.04
CA GLU A 526 46.01 39.22 74.61
C GLU A 526 44.57 38.80 74.36
N LEU A 527 43.64 39.17 75.25
CA LEU A 527 42.22 38.91 75.09
C LEU A 527 41.64 39.66 73.88
N LYS A 528 42.07 40.92 73.63
CA LYS A 528 41.71 41.65 72.40
C LYS A 528 42.27 40.98 71.15
N SER A 529 43.48 40.41 71.20
CA SER A 529 44.07 39.66 70.10
C SER A 529 43.28 38.36 69.83
N LYS A 530 42.96 37.59 70.88
CA LYS A 530 42.11 36.40 70.80
C LYS A 530 40.71 36.72 70.27
N LEU A 531 40.11 37.83 70.71
CA LEU A 531 38.82 38.30 70.19
C LEU A 531 38.91 38.64 68.70
N LYS A 532 39.98 39.31 68.25
CA LYS A 532 40.21 39.58 66.81
C LYS A 532 40.33 38.29 66.01
N ILE A 533 41.12 37.32 66.49
CA ILE A 533 41.28 36.02 65.83
C ILE A 533 39.94 35.29 65.77
N SER A 534 39.19 35.26 66.86
CA SER A 534 37.87 34.64 66.93
C SER A 534 36.84 35.35 66.03
N SER A 535 36.87 36.69 65.94
CA SER A 535 36.04 37.44 64.99
C SER A 535 36.38 37.07 63.56
N HIS A 536 37.67 37.01 63.22
CA HIS A 536 38.11 36.65 61.87
C HIS A 536 37.71 35.20 61.50
N GLN A 537 37.83 34.27 62.44
CA GLN A 537 37.32 32.89 62.27
C GLN A 537 35.80 32.87 62.08
N SER A 538 35.06 33.74 62.79
CA SER A 538 33.60 33.86 62.63
C SER A 538 33.23 34.45 61.27
N GLU A 539 33.95 35.47 60.79
CA GLU A 539 33.81 36.01 59.44
C GLU A 539 34.10 34.95 58.37
N GLN A 540 35.19 34.19 58.52
CA GLN A 540 35.58 33.12 57.59
C GLN A 540 34.52 32.01 57.54
N LEU A 541 34.01 31.57 58.69
CA LEU A 541 32.93 30.57 58.75
C LEU A 541 31.62 31.11 58.14
N LYS A 542 31.31 32.40 58.29
CA LYS A 542 30.14 33.01 57.62
C LYS A 542 30.32 33.03 56.10
N GLU A 543 31.52 33.34 55.60
CA GLU A 543 31.83 33.28 54.18
C GLU A 543 31.74 31.86 53.62
N ASP A 544 32.25 30.87 54.34
CA ASP A 544 32.15 29.45 53.98
C ASP A 544 30.69 29.00 53.93
N ILE A 545 29.87 29.38 54.92
CA ILE A 545 28.42 29.10 54.93
C ILE A 545 27.76 29.75 53.72
N SER A 546 28.04 31.03 53.43
CA SER A 546 27.47 31.73 52.28
C SER A 546 27.93 31.15 50.93
N MET A 547 29.16 30.64 50.85
CA MET A 547 29.64 29.90 49.68
C MET A 547 28.88 28.57 49.52
N LYS A 548 28.73 27.81 50.61
CA LYS A 548 27.99 26.54 50.61
C LYS A 548 26.51 26.71 50.29
N GLU A 549 25.86 27.77 50.76
CA GLU A 549 24.48 28.11 50.38
C GLU A 549 24.37 28.41 48.88
N ARG A 550 25.32 29.15 48.31
CA ARG A 550 25.35 29.40 46.86
C ARG A 550 25.56 28.12 46.05
N GLU A 551 26.44 27.23 46.52
CA GLU A 551 26.62 25.90 45.91
C GLU A 551 25.35 25.06 45.99
N LEU A 552 24.68 25.02 47.14
CA LEU A 552 23.42 24.29 47.33
C LEU A 552 22.33 24.80 46.38
N ILE A 553 22.20 26.12 46.22
CA ILE A 553 21.23 26.72 45.29
C ILE A 553 21.55 26.35 43.84
N ARG A 554 22.84 26.29 43.45
CA ARG A 554 23.23 25.81 42.12
C ARG A 554 22.83 24.35 41.91
N GLU A 555 23.14 23.48 42.89
CA GLU A 555 22.80 22.07 42.84
C GLU A 555 21.27 21.85 42.78
N GLU A 556 20.48 22.58 43.58
CA GLU A 556 19.01 22.52 43.49
C GLU A 556 18.49 22.95 42.12
N ASN A 557 19.08 23.98 41.51
CA ASN A 557 18.69 24.44 40.18
C ASN A 557 19.05 23.41 39.09
N ILE A 558 20.21 22.77 39.20
CA ILE A 558 20.61 21.67 38.31
C ILE A 558 19.65 20.51 38.49
N LEU A 559 19.36 20.11 39.73
CA LEU A 559 18.42 19.03 40.03
C LEU A 559 17.04 19.31 39.43
N ARG A 560 16.51 20.54 39.56
CA ARG A 560 15.23 20.96 38.97
C ARG A 560 15.25 20.88 37.44
N LYS A 561 16.34 21.29 36.80
CA LYS A 561 16.51 21.15 35.33
C LYS A 561 16.52 19.68 34.92
N MET A 562 17.31 18.85 35.59
CA MET A 562 17.38 17.40 35.33
C MET A 562 16.05 16.70 35.57
N THR A 563 15.27 17.09 36.58
CA THR A 563 13.91 16.53 36.80
C THR A 563 12.95 16.91 35.68
N LYS A 564 12.99 18.16 35.18
CA LYS A 564 12.16 18.59 34.05
C LYS A 564 12.53 17.87 32.76
N GLU A 565 13.82 17.72 32.50
CA GLU A 565 14.30 16.94 31.35
C GLU A 565 13.88 15.48 31.46
N LYS A 566 14.01 14.86 32.63
CA LYS A 566 13.53 13.50 32.88
C LYS A 566 12.03 13.35 32.63
N GLU A 567 11.21 14.30 33.07
CA GLU A 567 9.77 14.32 32.80
C GLU A 567 9.48 14.49 31.30
N LYS A 568 10.20 15.38 30.62
CA LYS A 568 10.09 15.57 29.17
C LYS A 568 10.45 14.29 28.40
N MET A 569 11.57 13.65 28.74
CA MET A 569 11.99 12.38 28.12
C MET A 569 10.99 11.25 28.40
N ARG A 570 10.35 11.23 29.58
CA ARG A 570 9.27 10.27 29.89
C ARG A 570 8.05 10.53 29.00
N ALA A 571 7.62 11.77 28.84
CA ALA A 571 6.51 12.12 27.96
C ALA A 571 6.82 11.77 26.49
N GLU A 572 8.04 12.03 26.03
CA GLU A 572 8.48 11.63 24.68
C GLU A 572 8.50 10.10 24.50
N LEU A 573 8.93 9.36 25.53
CA LEU A 573 8.91 7.90 25.53
C LEU A 573 7.47 7.35 25.49
N ASP A 574 6.56 7.89 26.29
CA ASP A 574 5.15 7.48 26.30
C ASP A 574 4.49 7.76 24.94
N ASN A 575 4.74 8.94 24.35
CA ASN A 575 4.27 9.26 23.00
C ASN A 575 4.87 8.30 21.94
N ALA A 576 6.14 7.93 22.05
CA ALA A 576 6.77 6.95 21.17
C ALA A 576 6.15 5.55 21.33
N ILE A 577 5.80 5.13 22.55
CA ILE A 577 5.12 3.87 22.81
C ILE A 577 3.73 3.85 22.18
N ASP A 578 2.98 4.94 22.28
CA ASP A 578 1.64 5.03 21.71
C ASP A 578 1.67 5.06 20.17
N THR A 579 2.60 5.80 19.55
CA THR A 579 2.79 5.74 18.09
C THR A 579 3.20 4.33 17.62
N ILE A 580 4.03 3.60 18.38
CA ILE A 580 4.35 2.19 18.08
C ILE A 580 3.10 1.29 18.17
N ARG A 581 2.19 1.55 19.12
CA ARG A 581 0.93 0.79 19.23
C ARG A 581 0.00 1.07 18.05
N GLU A 582 -0.14 2.33 17.65
CA GLU A 582 -0.92 2.74 16.48
C GLU A 582 -0.38 2.07 15.21
N LEU A 583 0.93 2.17 14.96
CA LEU A 583 1.59 1.51 13.83
C LEU A 583 1.42 -0.01 13.86
N LYS A 584 1.45 -0.65 15.04
CA LYS A 584 1.19 -2.10 15.15
C LYS A 584 -0.26 -2.46 14.79
N ASN A 585 -1.22 -1.63 15.15
CA ASN A 585 -2.62 -1.82 14.79
C ASN A 585 -2.82 -1.65 13.29
N GLU A 586 -2.25 -0.61 12.68
CA GLU A 586 -2.27 -0.39 11.22
C GLU A 586 -1.61 -1.56 10.46
N ILE A 587 -0.47 -2.07 10.92
CA ILE A 587 0.16 -3.27 10.35
C ILE A 587 -0.77 -4.48 10.48
N GLY A 588 -1.51 -4.60 11.58
CA GLY A 588 -2.53 -5.64 11.79
C GLY A 588 -3.65 -5.55 10.76
N GLU A 589 -4.20 -4.36 10.53
CA GLU A 589 -5.24 -4.09 9.55
C GLU A 589 -4.76 -4.37 8.12
N MET A 590 -3.58 -3.87 7.75
CA MET A 590 -2.95 -4.13 6.44
C MET A 590 -2.73 -5.63 6.20
N LYS A 591 -2.35 -6.42 7.21
CA LYS A 591 -2.23 -7.88 7.09
C LYS A 591 -3.58 -8.58 6.87
N VAL A 592 -4.67 -8.03 7.42
CA VAL A 592 -6.01 -8.57 7.17
C VAL A 592 -6.44 -8.25 5.73
N GLU A 593 -6.15 -7.05 5.23
CA GLU A 593 -6.39 -6.68 3.84
C GLU A 593 -5.55 -7.51 2.86
N GLU A 594 -4.25 -7.70 3.13
CA GLU A 594 -3.37 -8.59 2.36
C GLU A 594 -3.97 -9.99 2.23
N LYS A 595 -4.45 -10.57 3.35
CA LYS A 595 -5.13 -11.87 3.34
C LYS A 595 -6.43 -11.86 2.52
N ARG A 596 -7.17 -10.75 2.49
CA ARG A 596 -8.36 -10.62 1.64
C ARG A 596 -7.97 -10.57 0.16
N TYR A 597 -6.95 -9.78 -0.20
CA TYR A 597 -6.47 -9.71 -1.58
C TYR A 597 -5.92 -11.05 -2.07
N LEU A 598 -5.16 -11.77 -1.25
CA LEU A 598 -4.68 -13.11 -1.58
C LEU A 598 -5.83 -14.09 -1.85
N LYS A 599 -6.92 -14.05 -1.06
CA LYS A 599 -8.11 -14.87 -1.34
C LYS A 599 -8.78 -14.51 -2.66
N VAL A 600 -8.90 -13.22 -2.98
CA VAL A 600 -9.47 -12.77 -4.25
C VAL A 600 -8.61 -13.19 -5.44
N ILE A 601 -7.28 -13.16 -5.30
CA ILE A 601 -6.35 -13.66 -6.31
C ILE A 601 -6.54 -15.17 -6.49
N ASP A 602 -6.54 -15.95 -5.41
CA ASP A 602 -6.77 -17.40 -5.47
C ASP A 602 -8.11 -17.77 -6.14
N GLU A 603 -9.19 -17.04 -5.83
CA GLU A 603 -10.48 -17.23 -6.48
C GLU A 603 -10.46 -16.85 -7.95
N SER A 604 -9.73 -15.80 -8.31
CA SER A 604 -9.58 -15.36 -9.71
C SER A 604 -8.75 -16.36 -10.51
N ASP A 605 -7.65 -16.88 -9.95
CA ASP A 605 -6.80 -17.89 -10.57
C ASP A 605 -7.56 -19.20 -10.79
N ARG A 606 -8.44 -19.59 -9.85
CA ARG A 606 -9.36 -20.72 -10.04
C ARG A 606 -10.31 -20.48 -11.22
N LYS A 607 -10.94 -19.31 -11.29
CA LYS A 607 -11.82 -18.95 -12.42
C LYS A 607 -11.08 -18.95 -13.75
N ILE A 608 -9.85 -18.43 -13.79
CA ILE A 608 -9.02 -18.45 -15.00
C ILE A 608 -8.72 -19.89 -15.42
N LYS A 609 -8.38 -20.78 -14.48
CA LYS A 609 -8.14 -22.21 -14.77
C LYS A 609 -9.41 -22.90 -15.28
N ASP A 610 -10.57 -22.62 -14.70
CA ASP A 610 -11.82 -23.20 -15.14
C ASP A 610 -12.21 -22.69 -16.54
N GLN A 611 -12.07 -21.38 -16.80
CA GLN A 611 -12.28 -20.81 -18.13
C GLN A 611 -11.31 -21.36 -19.18
N ALA A 612 -10.06 -21.63 -18.81
CA ALA A 612 -9.09 -22.23 -19.72
C ALA A 612 -9.50 -23.66 -20.11
N LYS A 613 -10.02 -24.45 -19.17
CA LYS A 613 -10.58 -25.77 -19.46
C LYS A 613 -11.81 -25.68 -20.36
N ASP A 614 -12.72 -24.74 -20.08
CA ASP A 614 -13.90 -24.53 -20.94
C ASP A 614 -13.48 -24.16 -22.37
N LEU A 615 -12.48 -23.27 -22.53
CA LEU A 615 -11.92 -22.94 -23.84
C LEU A 615 -11.29 -24.15 -24.54
N GLU A 616 -10.58 -25.00 -23.81
CA GLU A 616 -10.01 -26.24 -24.36
C GLU A 616 -11.13 -27.19 -24.83
N THR A 617 -12.20 -27.35 -24.03
CA THR A 617 -13.35 -28.16 -24.45
C THR A 617 -14.05 -27.59 -25.70
N LEU A 618 -14.23 -26.27 -25.78
CA LEU A 618 -14.81 -25.62 -26.95
C LEU A 618 -13.90 -25.72 -28.18
N GLN A 619 -12.58 -25.67 -28.01
CA GLN A 619 -11.64 -25.91 -29.09
C GLN A 619 -11.73 -27.35 -29.59
N ASN A 620 -11.80 -28.32 -28.68
CA ASN A 620 -11.99 -29.73 -29.04
C ASN A 620 -13.33 -29.95 -29.79
N GLU A 621 -14.43 -29.35 -29.32
CA GLU A 621 -15.73 -29.40 -30.01
C GLU A 621 -15.65 -28.76 -31.40
N ARG A 622 -15.04 -27.58 -31.52
CA ARG A 622 -14.81 -26.90 -32.79
C ARG A 622 -14.01 -27.76 -33.75
N ASP A 623 -12.97 -28.43 -33.29
CA ASP A 623 -12.08 -29.25 -34.13
C ASP A 623 -12.77 -30.55 -34.58
N ILE A 624 -13.60 -31.15 -33.72
CA ILE A 624 -14.47 -32.27 -34.08
C ILE A 624 -15.48 -31.84 -35.14
N LEU A 625 -16.18 -30.73 -34.94
CA LEU A 625 -17.14 -30.20 -35.91
C LEU A 625 -16.47 -29.79 -37.22
N GLY A 626 -15.29 -29.18 -37.15
CA GLY A 626 -14.46 -28.84 -38.31
C GLY A 626 -14.10 -30.10 -39.11
N SER A 627 -13.65 -31.16 -38.44
CA SER A 627 -13.35 -32.44 -39.06
C SER A 627 -14.59 -33.09 -39.70
N GLN A 628 -15.74 -33.04 -39.03
CA GLN A 628 -17.00 -33.54 -39.59
C GLN A 628 -17.45 -32.74 -40.81
N LEU A 629 -17.27 -31.42 -40.81
CA LEU A 629 -17.64 -30.55 -41.91
C LEU A 629 -16.74 -30.79 -43.13
N VAL A 630 -15.44 -30.99 -42.94
CA VAL A 630 -14.51 -31.39 -44.01
C VAL A 630 -14.95 -32.72 -44.62
N ARG A 631 -15.18 -33.75 -43.80
CA ARG A 631 -15.66 -35.07 -44.30
C ARG A 631 -16.97 -34.94 -45.09
N ARG A 632 -17.92 -34.12 -44.62
CA ARG A 632 -19.18 -33.88 -45.31
C ARG A 632 -19.00 -33.14 -46.63
N ASN A 633 -18.06 -32.19 -46.70
CA ASN A 633 -17.70 -31.52 -47.94
C ASN A 633 -17.06 -32.49 -48.94
N ASP A 634 -16.19 -33.39 -48.49
CA ASP A 634 -15.58 -34.43 -49.33
C ASP A 634 -16.66 -35.40 -49.85
N GLU A 635 -17.59 -35.85 -48.99
CA GLU A 635 -18.75 -36.65 -49.40
C GLU A 635 -19.60 -35.93 -50.45
N LEU A 636 -19.85 -34.62 -50.28
CA LEU A 636 -20.59 -33.82 -51.24
C LEU A 636 -19.84 -33.70 -52.57
N ALA A 637 -18.52 -33.49 -52.56
CA ALA A 637 -17.70 -33.43 -53.77
C ALA A 637 -17.77 -34.76 -54.55
N LEU A 638 -17.62 -35.90 -53.86
CA LEU A 638 -17.77 -37.23 -54.45
C LEU A 638 -19.17 -37.44 -55.05
N LEU A 639 -20.22 -36.95 -54.39
CA LEU A 639 -21.57 -37.01 -54.93
C LEU A 639 -21.76 -36.14 -56.17
N TYR A 640 -21.18 -34.93 -56.21
CA TYR A 640 -21.21 -34.08 -57.40
C TYR A 640 -20.50 -34.73 -58.59
N GLU A 641 -19.31 -35.30 -58.37
CA GLU A 641 -18.59 -36.04 -59.41
C GLU A 641 -19.41 -37.24 -59.90
N LYS A 642 -20.03 -37.99 -58.98
CA LYS A 642 -20.91 -39.11 -59.33
C LYS A 642 -22.11 -38.66 -60.17
N ILE A 643 -22.75 -37.55 -59.81
CA ILE A 643 -23.86 -36.97 -60.60
C ILE A 643 -23.36 -36.57 -61.98
N GLN A 644 -22.19 -35.94 -62.09
CA GLN A 644 -21.63 -35.52 -63.37
C GLN A 644 -21.32 -36.72 -64.28
N ILE A 645 -20.75 -37.80 -63.73
CA ILE A 645 -20.50 -39.05 -64.46
C ILE A 645 -21.83 -39.67 -64.92
N LEU A 646 -22.84 -39.73 -64.06
CA LEU A 646 -24.16 -40.26 -64.40
C LEU A 646 -24.85 -39.41 -65.47
N GLN A 647 -24.77 -38.08 -65.40
CA GLN A 647 -25.29 -37.18 -66.43
C GLN A 647 -24.59 -37.37 -67.77
N SER A 648 -23.26 -37.47 -67.78
CA SER A 648 -22.50 -37.74 -69.01
C SER A 648 -22.85 -39.10 -69.62
N THR A 649 -23.08 -40.10 -68.77
CA THR A 649 -23.49 -41.45 -69.19
C THR A 649 -24.91 -41.43 -69.74
N LEU A 650 -25.83 -40.71 -69.10
CA LEU A 650 -27.21 -40.54 -69.54
C LEU A 650 -27.26 -39.83 -70.89
N GLN A 651 -26.55 -38.70 -71.06
CA GLN A 651 -26.48 -37.98 -72.33
C GLN A 651 -25.93 -38.85 -73.47
N ARG A 652 -24.89 -39.66 -73.19
CA ARG A 652 -24.40 -40.64 -74.17
C ARG A 652 -25.47 -41.67 -74.51
N GLY A 653 -26.17 -42.21 -73.50
CA GLY A 653 -27.28 -43.14 -73.67
C GLY A 653 -28.42 -42.56 -74.51
N GLU A 654 -28.83 -41.32 -74.23
CA GLU A 654 -29.84 -40.58 -74.98
C GLU A 654 -29.42 -40.40 -76.44
N ALA A 655 -28.18 -39.96 -76.70
CA ALA A 655 -27.65 -39.82 -78.05
C ALA A 655 -27.61 -41.17 -78.81
N HIS A 656 -27.26 -42.26 -78.14
CA HIS A 656 -27.32 -43.60 -78.73
C HIS A 656 -28.76 -44.03 -79.02
N TYR A 657 -29.69 -43.74 -78.11
CA TYR A 657 -31.11 -44.05 -78.28
C TYR A 657 -31.72 -43.26 -79.45
N GLU A 658 -31.42 -41.96 -79.58
CA GLU A 658 -31.85 -41.16 -80.73
C GLU A 658 -31.33 -41.73 -82.05
N ARG A 659 -30.04 -42.10 -82.12
CA ARG A 659 -29.48 -42.77 -83.31
C ARG A 659 -30.21 -44.07 -83.64
N ARG A 660 -30.59 -44.88 -82.63
CA ARG A 660 -31.39 -46.10 -82.86
C ARG A 660 -32.80 -45.76 -83.37
N LEU A 661 -33.43 -44.70 -82.85
CA LEU A 661 -34.73 -44.24 -83.36
C LEU A 661 -34.65 -43.79 -84.82
N ASP A 662 -33.58 -43.09 -85.19
CA ASP A 662 -33.33 -42.70 -86.58
C ASP A 662 -33.11 -43.91 -87.49
N ASP A 663 -32.31 -44.90 -87.05
CA ASP A 663 -32.14 -46.16 -87.79
C ASP A 663 -33.48 -46.90 -87.96
N ILE A 664 -34.29 -46.99 -86.90
CA ILE A 664 -35.63 -47.58 -86.98
C ILE A 664 -36.51 -46.80 -87.96
N ARG A 665 -36.42 -45.47 -87.97
CA ARG A 665 -37.17 -44.61 -88.90
C ARG A 665 -36.73 -44.86 -90.34
N LEU A 666 -35.43 -44.94 -90.61
CA LEU A 666 -34.87 -45.27 -91.93
C LEU A 666 -35.32 -46.66 -92.38
N LEU A 667 -35.20 -47.67 -91.52
CA LEU A 667 -35.69 -49.03 -91.80
C LEU A 667 -37.19 -49.06 -92.07
N LYS A 668 -38.01 -48.29 -91.33
CA LYS A 668 -39.46 -48.17 -91.60
C LYS A 668 -39.73 -47.55 -92.97
N ILE A 669 -38.95 -46.55 -93.40
CA ILE A 669 -39.05 -45.97 -94.75
C ILE A 669 -38.66 -47.01 -95.80
N GLU A 670 -37.57 -47.74 -95.58
CA GLU A 670 -37.10 -48.77 -96.51
C GLU A 670 -38.10 -49.94 -96.64
N VAL A 671 -38.70 -50.39 -95.53
CA VAL A 671 -39.79 -51.37 -95.55
C VAL A 671 -40.99 -50.85 -96.33
N LYS A 672 -41.35 -49.56 -96.20
CA LYS A 672 -42.42 -48.96 -97.01
C LYS A 672 -42.05 -48.94 -98.50
N ARG A 673 -40.81 -48.57 -98.85
CA ARG A 673 -40.29 -48.58 -100.22
C ARG A 673 -40.37 -49.98 -100.82
N LEU A 674 -39.84 -51.00 -100.13
CA LEU A 674 -39.87 -52.39 -100.58
C LEU A 674 -41.30 -52.95 -100.69
N ARG A 675 -42.22 -52.55 -99.80
CA ARG A 675 -43.64 -52.91 -99.92
C ARG A 675 -44.29 -52.28 -101.14
N GLN A 676 -44.00 -51.02 -101.44
CA GLN A 676 -44.48 -50.34 -102.65
C GLN A 676 -43.89 -51.00 -103.91
N GLU A 677 -42.60 -51.30 -103.91
CA GLU A 677 -41.92 -52.00 -105.00
C GLU A 677 -42.52 -53.38 -105.25
N LYS A 678 -42.73 -54.18 -104.18
CA LYS A 678 -43.46 -55.46 -104.26
C LYS A 678 -44.87 -55.28 -104.83
N PHE A 679 -45.61 -54.26 -104.40
CA PHE A 679 -46.97 -53.99 -104.90
C PHE A 679 -46.96 -53.65 -106.39
N LEU A 680 -46.03 -52.81 -106.85
CA LEU A 680 -45.87 -52.47 -108.26
C LEU A 680 -45.46 -53.68 -109.10
N LEU A 681 -44.52 -54.49 -108.63
CA LEU A 681 -44.13 -55.74 -109.29
C LEU A 681 -45.31 -56.73 -109.34
N SER A 682 -46.08 -56.85 -108.26
CA SER A 682 -47.29 -57.69 -108.25
C SER A 682 -48.31 -57.22 -109.28
N LYS A 683 -48.51 -55.90 -109.43
CA LYS A 683 -49.38 -55.33 -110.48
C LYS A 683 -48.81 -55.54 -111.88
N SER A 684 -47.49 -55.49 -112.04
CA SER A 684 -46.83 -55.84 -113.30
C SER A 684 -47.02 -57.31 -113.67
N ILE A 685 -46.99 -58.22 -112.70
CA ILE A 685 -47.27 -59.66 -112.92
C ILE A 685 -48.73 -59.88 -113.33
N THR A 686 -49.71 -59.20 -112.71
CA THR A 686 -51.12 -59.29 -113.14
C THR A 686 -51.32 -58.72 -114.54
N ASN A 687 -50.65 -57.60 -114.88
CA ASN A 687 -50.68 -57.10 -116.25
C ASN A 687 -50.04 -58.10 -117.24
N MET A 688 -49.04 -58.88 -116.80
CA MET A 688 -48.43 -59.92 -117.64
C MET A 688 -49.39 -61.06 -117.96
N THR A 689 -50.33 -61.39 -117.05
CA THR A 689 -51.37 -62.38 -117.37
C THR A 689 -52.37 -61.84 -118.39
N ASP A 690 -52.76 -60.57 -118.28
CA ASP A 690 -53.66 -59.92 -119.25
C ASP A 690 -52.98 -59.81 -120.62
N LEU A 691 -51.71 -59.41 -120.67
CA LEU A 691 -50.92 -59.38 -121.90
C LEU A 691 -50.75 -60.78 -122.52
N ARG A 692 -50.62 -61.84 -121.72
CA ARG A 692 -50.61 -63.22 -122.24
C ARG A 692 -51.96 -63.62 -122.84
N GLN A 693 -53.07 -63.22 -122.23
CA GLN A 693 -54.40 -63.43 -122.80
C GLN A 693 -54.58 -62.62 -124.09
N GLU A 694 -54.07 -61.40 -124.14
CA GLU A 694 -54.10 -60.56 -125.33
C GLU A 694 -53.23 -61.14 -126.45
N ILE A 695 -52.05 -61.68 -126.14
CA ILE A 695 -51.25 -62.47 -127.09
C ILE A 695 -52.04 -63.67 -127.60
N PHE A 696 -52.70 -64.43 -126.73
CA PHE A 696 -53.52 -65.58 -127.16
C PHE A 696 -54.71 -65.14 -128.03
N HIS A 697 -55.35 -64.02 -127.71
CA HIS A 697 -56.40 -63.42 -128.53
C HIS A 697 -55.87 -62.96 -129.88
N LEU A 698 -54.71 -62.30 -129.92
CA LEU A 698 -54.03 -61.88 -131.14
C LEU A 698 -53.56 -63.08 -131.97
N GLU A 699 -53.10 -64.17 -131.36
CA GLU A 699 -52.76 -65.42 -132.05
C GLU A 699 -54.02 -66.09 -132.63
N ARG A 700 -55.13 -66.07 -131.89
CA ARG A 700 -56.44 -66.55 -132.36
C ARG A 700 -56.98 -65.68 -133.50
N ASP A 701 -56.83 -64.36 -133.40
CA ASP A 701 -57.27 -63.43 -134.42
C ASP A 701 -56.34 -63.48 -135.63
N TYR A 702 -55.04 -63.66 -135.44
CA TYR A 702 -54.06 -63.92 -136.49
C TYR A 702 -54.36 -65.23 -137.22
N THR A 703 -54.71 -66.30 -136.49
CA THR A 703 -55.12 -67.57 -137.12
C THR A 703 -56.45 -67.44 -137.83
N ARG A 704 -57.43 -66.70 -137.30
CA ARG A 704 -58.66 -66.34 -138.03
C ARG A 704 -58.38 -65.53 -139.27
N GLU A 705 -57.56 -64.49 -139.19
CA GLU A 705 -57.20 -63.66 -140.34
C GLU A 705 -56.37 -64.46 -141.35
N ARG A 706 -55.55 -65.43 -140.91
CA ARG A 706 -54.86 -66.34 -141.82
C ARG A 706 -55.81 -67.33 -142.50
N LEU A 707 -56.82 -67.84 -141.79
CA LEU A 707 -57.90 -68.63 -142.37
C LEU A 707 -58.78 -67.80 -143.31
N LYS A 708 -59.04 -66.54 -142.97
CA LYS A 708 -59.76 -65.58 -143.79
C LYS A 708 -58.95 -65.15 -144.99
N CYS A 709 -57.64 -65.01 -144.88
CA CYS A 709 -56.74 -64.82 -146.02
C CYS A 709 -56.75 -66.05 -146.90
N ARG A 710 -56.75 -67.27 -146.36
CA ARG A 710 -56.97 -68.49 -147.16
C ARG A 710 -58.33 -68.51 -147.84
N ALA A 711 -59.40 -68.18 -147.12
CA ALA A 711 -60.75 -68.11 -147.68
C ALA A 711 -60.85 -67.00 -148.73
N LEU A 712 -60.21 -65.85 -148.50
CA LEU A 712 -60.11 -64.75 -149.46
C LEU A 712 -59.19 -65.10 -150.63
N GLU A 713 -58.15 -65.92 -150.44
CA GLU A 713 -57.31 -66.49 -151.51
C GLU A 713 -58.10 -67.50 -152.34
N GLU A 714 -58.97 -68.30 -151.71
CA GLU A 714 -59.95 -69.18 -152.37
C GLU A 714 -61.03 -68.36 -153.11
N GLU A 715 -61.53 -67.28 -152.52
CA GLU A 715 -62.41 -66.30 -153.17
C GLU A 715 -61.68 -65.48 -154.25
N LEU A 716 -60.36 -65.29 -154.15
CA LEU A 716 -59.53 -64.67 -155.18
C LEU A 716 -59.27 -65.65 -156.34
N GLN A 717 -59.17 -66.95 -156.04
CA GLN A 717 -59.16 -68.03 -157.03
C GLN A 717 -60.52 -68.16 -157.73
N ASN A 718 -61.59 -67.58 -157.18
CA ASN A 718 -62.92 -67.55 -157.79
C ASN A 718 -63.66 -66.20 -157.58
N PRO A 719 -63.24 -65.12 -158.27
CA PRO A 719 -63.72 -63.78 -157.95
C PRO A 719 -65.10 -63.48 -158.55
N LEU A 720 -66.15 -63.56 -157.72
CA LEU A 720 -67.41 -62.83 -157.89
C LEU A 720 -67.23 -61.38 -157.41
N ASN A 721 -66.42 -60.67 -158.19
CA ASN A 721 -66.26 -59.22 -158.40
C ASN A 721 -67.43 -58.33 -157.84
N ILE A 722 -67.27 -57.13 -157.23
CA ILE A 722 -66.72 -55.87 -157.77
C ILE A 722 -66.62 -54.78 -156.64
N HIS A 723 -65.40 -54.27 -156.38
CA HIS A 723 -64.98 -52.97 -155.79
C HIS A 723 -65.26 -52.51 -154.34
N ARG A 724 -64.22 -51.89 -153.75
CA ARG A 724 -63.98 -51.48 -152.35
C ARG A 724 -63.67 -49.97 -152.33
N TRP A 725 -64.32 -49.15 -151.47
CA TRP A 725 -63.83 -47.97 -150.66
C TRP A 725 -64.98 -47.04 -150.11
N ARG A 726 -64.86 -46.49 -148.86
CA ARG A 726 -65.31 -45.12 -148.40
C ARG A 726 -64.74 -44.67 -147.00
N LYS A 727 -64.69 -43.33 -146.78
CA LYS A 727 -64.13 -42.36 -145.77
C LYS A 727 -64.76 -42.21 -144.34
N LEU A 728 -64.06 -41.47 -143.43
CA LEU A 728 -64.33 -41.10 -142.00
C LEU A 728 -64.59 -39.57 -141.73
N GLU A 729 -65.25 -39.21 -140.60
CA GLU A 729 -65.75 -37.84 -140.19
C GLU A 729 -65.43 -37.40 -138.72
N GLY A 730 -65.34 -36.06 -138.44
CA GLY A 730 -65.79 -35.40 -137.17
C GLY A 730 -64.89 -34.33 -136.43
N SER A 731 -65.47 -33.21 -135.90
CA SER A 731 -64.88 -31.91 -135.36
C SER A 731 -65.48 -31.35 -134.00
N ASP A 732 -65.03 -30.15 -133.50
CA ASP A 732 -65.02 -29.55 -132.10
C ASP A 732 -66.11 -28.45 -131.67
N PRO A 733 -66.32 -28.07 -130.36
CA PRO A 733 -67.47 -27.28 -129.80
C PRO A 733 -67.27 -25.78 -129.30
N GLU A 734 -68.34 -25.15 -128.75
CA GLU A 734 -68.71 -23.69 -128.82
C GLU A 734 -68.69 -22.81 -127.51
N VAL A 735 -68.77 -21.47 -127.69
CA VAL A 735 -68.47 -20.33 -126.75
C VAL A 735 -69.28 -20.27 -125.44
N LEU A 736 -70.48 -20.83 -125.37
CA LEU A 736 -71.38 -20.68 -124.21
C LEU A 736 -70.87 -21.42 -122.96
N ASP A 737 -70.12 -22.50 -123.16
CA ASP A 737 -69.51 -23.29 -122.08
C ASP A 737 -68.34 -22.56 -121.40
N LEU A 738 -67.66 -21.67 -122.13
CA LEU A 738 -66.62 -20.80 -121.56
C LEU A 738 -67.19 -19.75 -120.62
N LEU A 739 -68.36 -19.18 -120.93
CA LEU A 739 -68.98 -18.09 -120.14
C LEU A 739 -69.52 -18.59 -118.79
N LYS A 740 -70.08 -19.81 -118.74
CA LYS A 740 -70.47 -20.49 -117.49
C LYS A 740 -69.27 -20.75 -116.58
N LYS A 741 -68.10 -21.04 -117.14
CA LYS A 741 -66.86 -21.27 -116.38
C LYS A 741 -66.39 -20.01 -115.66
N VAL A 742 -66.51 -18.85 -116.30
CA VAL A 742 -66.07 -17.55 -115.74
C VAL A 742 -66.88 -17.14 -114.49
N GLN A 743 -68.21 -17.26 -114.54
CA GLN A 743 -69.07 -16.89 -113.40
C GLN A 743 -68.86 -17.80 -112.17
N LEU A 744 -68.60 -19.09 -112.39
CA LEU A 744 -68.26 -20.04 -111.33
C LEU A 744 -66.94 -19.67 -110.63
N LEU A 745 -65.96 -19.19 -111.39
CA LEU A 745 -64.66 -18.77 -110.85
C LEU A 745 -64.76 -17.47 -110.03
N GLN A 746 -65.58 -16.50 -110.45
CA GLN A 746 -65.79 -15.25 -109.71
C GLN A 746 -66.45 -15.46 -108.33
N LYS A 747 -67.46 -16.36 -108.24
CA LYS A 747 -68.06 -16.72 -106.94
C LYS A 747 -67.08 -17.43 -106.01
N ARG A 748 -66.18 -18.24 -106.55
CA ARG A 748 -65.14 -18.93 -105.76
C ARG A 748 -64.10 -17.96 -105.21
N LEU A 749 -63.75 -16.93 -105.99
CA LEU A 749 -62.82 -15.89 -105.59
C LEU A 749 -63.34 -15.07 -104.40
N LEU A 750 -64.61 -14.63 -104.44
CA LEU A 750 -65.26 -13.88 -103.35
C LEU A 750 -65.31 -14.68 -102.03
N ARG A 751 -65.50 -15.99 -102.10
CA ARG A 751 -65.50 -16.86 -100.92
C ARG A 751 -64.09 -17.02 -100.32
N GLN A 752 -63.06 -17.09 -101.15
CA GLN A 752 -61.67 -17.17 -100.68
C GLN A 752 -61.19 -15.86 -100.07
N THR A 753 -61.58 -14.70 -100.61
CA THR A 753 -61.21 -13.40 -100.04
C THR A 753 -61.87 -13.17 -98.68
N SER A 754 -63.12 -13.60 -98.45
CA SER A 754 -63.75 -13.51 -97.13
C SER A 754 -63.04 -14.39 -96.07
N GLN A 755 -62.62 -15.61 -96.43
CA GLN A 755 -61.87 -16.50 -95.53
C GLN A 755 -60.48 -15.96 -95.18
N ALA A 756 -59.83 -15.27 -96.11
CA ALA A 756 -58.53 -14.64 -95.86
C ALA A 756 -58.64 -13.50 -94.82
N VAL A 757 -59.69 -12.68 -94.92
CA VAL A 757 -59.94 -11.58 -93.96
C VAL A 757 -60.21 -12.11 -92.54
N GLU A 758 -61.00 -13.18 -92.41
CA GLU A 758 -61.29 -13.79 -91.10
C GLU A 758 -60.02 -14.38 -90.45
N ARG A 759 -59.16 -15.04 -91.25
CA ARG A 759 -57.86 -15.57 -90.82
C ARG A 759 -56.92 -14.44 -90.37
N GLU A 760 -56.91 -13.31 -91.08
CA GLU A 760 -56.08 -12.16 -90.74
C GLU A 760 -56.51 -11.48 -89.43
N ARG A 761 -57.82 -11.43 -89.15
CA ARG A 761 -58.36 -10.96 -87.87
C ARG A 761 -57.92 -11.86 -86.70
N GLN A 762 -58.02 -13.19 -86.84
CA GLN A 762 -57.56 -14.14 -85.81
C GLN A 762 -56.05 -14.01 -85.56
N LEU A 763 -55.27 -13.76 -86.61
CA LEU A 763 -53.82 -13.52 -86.50
C LEU A 763 -53.51 -12.23 -85.70
N LYS A 764 -54.26 -11.15 -85.94
CA LYS A 764 -54.11 -9.90 -85.16
C LYS A 764 -54.51 -10.06 -83.69
N GLU A 765 -55.54 -10.83 -83.39
CA GLU A 765 -55.96 -11.12 -82.01
C GLU A 765 -54.92 -11.98 -81.26
N THR A 766 -54.39 -13.03 -81.90
CA THR A 766 -53.33 -13.86 -81.31
C THR A 766 -52.01 -13.11 -81.12
N GLN A 767 -51.64 -12.21 -82.06
CA GLN A 767 -50.46 -11.36 -81.91
C GLN A 767 -50.60 -10.37 -80.74
N LYS A 768 -51.78 -9.76 -80.54
CA LYS A 768 -52.05 -8.92 -79.35
C LYS A 768 -51.99 -9.72 -78.05
N LEU A 769 -52.48 -10.96 -78.05
CA LEU A 769 -52.39 -11.83 -76.87
C LEU A 769 -50.93 -12.18 -76.55
N TYR A 770 -50.13 -12.47 -77.58
CA TYR A 770 -48.72 -12.79 -77.46
C TYR A 770 -47.88 -11.60 -76.95
N THR A 771 -48.11 -10.40 -77.46
CA THR A 771 -47.41 -9.20 -76.97
C THR A 771 -47.79 -8.86 -75.53
N ASN A 772 -49.06 -9.04 -75.16
CA ASN A 772 -49.52 -8.88 -73.77
C ASN A 772 -48.89 -9.93 -72.84
N LEU A 773 -48.84 -11.20 -73.23
CA LEU A 773 -48.17 -12.27 -72.47
C LEU A 773 -46.67 -12.01 -72.35
N LYS A 774 -46.01 -11.53 -73.41
CA LYS A 774 -44.58 -11.18 -73.38
C LYS A 774 -44.30 -9.99 -72.44
N SER A 775 -45.18 -8.99 -72.42
CA SER A 775 -45.11 -7.86 -71.48
C SER A 775 -45.31 -8.29 -70.03
N ILE A 776 -46.24 -9.23 -69.76
CA ILE A 776 -46.45 -9.82 -68.44
C ILE A 776 -45.24 -10.67 -68.01
N LEU A 777 -44.69 -11.49 -68.91
CA LEU A 777 -43.51 -12.31 -68.62
C LEU A 777 -42.28 -11.46 -68.32
N SER A 778 -42.07 -10.35 -69.03
CA SER A 778 -40.97 -9.41 -68.75
C SER A 778 -41.10 -8.67 -67.42
N LYS A 779 -42.30 -8.65 -66.83
CA LYS A 779 -42.58 -8.06 -65.51
C LYS A 779 -42.57 -9.10 -64.39
N GLN A 780 -42.46 -10.39 -64.69
CA GLN A 780 -42.27 -11.41 -63.67
C GLN A 780 -40.79 -11.48 -63.26
N PRO A 781 -40.48 -11.41 -61.95
CA PRO A 781 -39.12 -11.56 -61.47
C PRO A 781 -38.58 -12.94 -61.86
N GLY A 782 -37.35 -12.99 -62.40
CA GLY A 782 -36.69 -14.25 -62.75
C GLY A 782 -36.46 -15.15 -61.52
N PRO A 783 -36.15 -16.44 -61.72
CA PRO A 783 -35.95 -17.39 -60.63
C PRO A 783 -34.85 -16.96 -59.64
N GLU A 784 -33.81 -16.25 -60.08
CA GLU A 784 -32.82 -15.63 -59.19
C GLU A 784 -33.42 -14.52 -58.32
N THR A 785 -34.18 -13.61 -58.93
CA THR A 785 -34.82 -12.51 -58.20
C THR A 785 -35.88 -13.02 -57.22
N GLN A 786 -36.59 -14.11 -57.55
CA GLN A 786 -37.51 -14.79 -56.61
C GLN A 786 -36.76 -15.43 -55.43
N ASN A 787 -35.61 -16.06 -55.69
CA ASN A 787 -34.78 -16.63 -54.63
C ASN A 787 -34.19 -15.54 -53.73
N ASP A 788 -33.76 -14.41 -54.29
CA ASP A 788 -33.26 -13.28 -53.50
C ASP A 788 -34.38 -12.59 -52.72
N LEU A 789 -35.59 -12.51 -53.27
CA LEU A 789 -36.77 -12.01 -52.57
C LEU A 789 -37.20 -12.97 -51.43
N ALA A 790 -37.05 -14.28 -51.62
CA ALA A 790 -37.28 -15.27 -50.57
C ALA A 790 -36.21 -15.20 -49.46
N LYS A 791 -34.93 -15.01 -49.82
CA LYS A 791 -33.82 -14.80 -48.87
C LYS A 791 -34.01 -13.52 -48.08
N THR A 792 -34.32 -12.41 -48.75
CA THR A 792 -34.56 -11.11 -48.07
C THR A 792 -35.80 -11.15 -47.20
N ARG A 793 -36.89 -11.83 -47.61
CA ARG A 793 -38.07 -12.06 -46.73
C ARG A 793 -37.73 -12.90 -45.50
N LYS A 794 -36.94 -13.96 -45.64
CA LYS A 794 -36.47 -14.76 -44.50
C LYS A 794 -35.57 -13.94 -43.57
N ALA A 795 -34.65 -13.15 -44.12
CA ALA A 795 -33.78 -12.26 -43.35
C ALA A 795 -34.60 -11.17 -42.62
N LEU A 796 -35.63 -10.62 -43.27
CA LEU A 796 -36.53 -9.63 -42.68
C LEU A 796 -37.38 -10.25 -41.56
N ALA A 797 -37.85 -11.48 -41.72
CA ALA A 797 -38.59 -12.21 -40.69
C ALA A 797 -37.70 -12.54 -39.47
N LEU A 798 -36.46 -12.97 -39.70
CA LEU A 798 -35.45 -13.19 -38.64
C LEU A 798 -35.11 -11.89 -37.91
N ARG A 799 -34.85 -10.80 -38.64
CA ARG A 799 -34.65 -9.47 -38.04
C ARG A 799 -35.88 -8.98 -37.30
N GLY A 800 -37.08 -9.23 -37.81
CA GLY A 800 -38.34 -8.90 -37.15
C GLY A 800 -38.54 -9.67 -35.84
N SER A 801 -38.17 -10.96 -35.80
CA SER A 801 -38.16 -11.74 -34.55
C SER A 801 -37.14 -11.20 -33.56
N LYS A 802 -35.93 -10.85 -34.03
CA LYS A 802 -34.89 -10.26 -33.19
C LYS A 802 -35.29 -8.89 -32.65
N MET A 803 -35.96 -8.08 -33.46
CA MET A 803 -36.53 -6.80 -33.04
C MET A 803 -37.61 -7.00 -31.98
N LYS A 804 -38.47 -8.02 -32.11
CA LYS A 804 -39.46 -8.34 -31.07
C LYS A 804 -38.81 -8.75 -29.76
N CYS A 805 -37.75 -9.56 -29.79
CA CYS A 805 -36.97 -9.89 -28.58
C CYS A 805 -36.34 -8.63 -27.96
N LEU A 806 -35.72 -7.77 -28.77
CA LEU A 806 -35.13 -6.52 -28.29
C LEU A 806 -36.18 -5.55 -27.75
N VAL A 807 -37.37 -5.49 -28.34
CA VAL A 807 -38.50 -4.70 -27.83
C VAL A 807 -39.04 -5.28 -26.52
N SER A 808 -39.10 -6.61 -26.37
CA SER A 808 -39.46 -7.20 -25.08
C SER A 808 -38.39 -6.98 -24.01
N GLU A 809 -37.10 -7.05 -24.37
CA GLU A 809 -36.00 -6.72 -23.47
C GLU A 809 -36.05 -5.24 -23.07
N LEU A 810 -36.28 -4.34 -24.03
CA LEU A 810 -36.46 -2.90 -23.78
C LEU A 810 -37.65 -2.67 -22.84
N ASN A 811 -38.81 -3.25 -23.12
CA ASN A 811 -39.99 -3.12 -22.26
C ASN A 811 -39.74 -3.67 -20.85
N MET A 812 -38.99 -4.76 -20.69
CA MET A 812 -38.61 -5.27 -19.37
C MET A 812 -37.67 -4.30 -18.64
N THR A 813 -36.71 -3.70 -19.33
CA THR A 813 -35.83 -2.68 -18.73
C THR A 813 -36.58 -1.39 -18.40
N GLU A 814 -37.55 -0.98 -19.21
CA GLU A 814 -38.42 0.17 -18.92
C GLU A 814 -39.29 -0.11 -17.70
N LEU A 815 -39.82 -1.33 -17.54
CA LEU A 815 -40.57 -1.76 -16.35
C LEU A 815 -39.69 -1.74 -15.10
N GLN A 816 -38.47 -2.25 -15.18
CA GLN A 816 -37.49 -2.17 -14.07
C GLN A 816 -37.16 -0.72 -13.71
N VAL A 817 -37.04 0.17 -14.69
CA VAL A 817 -36.82 1.61 -14.44
C VAL A 817 -38.04 2.25 -13.76
N VAL A 818 -39.26 1.83 -14.09
CA VAL A 818 -40.48 2.28 -13.41
C VAL A 818 -40.52 1.76 -11.98
N GLU A 819 -40.24 0.48 -11.75
CA GLU A 819 -40.15 -0.11 -10.40
C GLU A 819 -39.10 0.60 -9.54
N TYR A 820 -37.91 0.88 -10.09
CA TYR A 820 -36.88 1.65 -9.37
C TYR A 820 -37.32 3.09 -9.07
N LYS A 821 -38.13 3.73 -9.92
CA LYS A 821 -38.70 5.06 -9.62
C LYS A 821 -39.73 4.98 -8.50
N GLU A 822 -40.60 3.97 -8.50
CA GLU A 822 -41.57 3.76 -7.44
C GLU A 822 -40.87 3.46 -6.09
N ASP A 823 -39.82 2.66 -6.09
CA ASP A 823 -39.04 2.37 -4.89
C ASP A 823 -38.25 3.59 -4.39
N LEU A 824 -37.70 4.41 -5.30
CA LEU A 824 -37.11 5.70 -4.94
C LEU A 824 -38.14 6.65 -4.30
N ASP A 825 -39.37 6.67 -4.81
CA ASP A 825 -40.43 7.51 -4.23
C ASP A 825 -40.91 6.96 -2.87
N LYS A 826 -41.00 5.64 -2.68
CA LYS A 826 -41.24 5.02 -1.36
C LYS A 826 -40.13 5.39 -0.37
N ILE A 827 -38.86 5.26 -0.77
CA ILE A 827 -37.72 5.65 0.09
C ILE A 827 -37.77 7.15 0.42
N ARG A 828 -38.15 8.01 -0.54
CA ARG A 828 -38.34 9.45 -0.27
C ARG A 828 -39.47 9.71 0.72
N GLU A 829 -40.58 8.96 0.65
CA GLU A 829 -41.68 9.06 1.61
C GLU A 829 -41.27 8.55 3.00
N GLU A 830 -40.57 7.43 3.08
CA GLU A 830 -39.99 6.93 4.33
C GLU A 830 -39.03 7.95 4.94
N LEU A 831 -38.17 8.57 4.14
CA LEU A 831 -37.23 9.60 4.60
C LEU A 831 -37.96 10.87 5.07
N LYS A 832 -39.08 11.25 4.42
CA LYS A 832 -39.98 12.32 4.91
C LYS A 832 -40.64 11.93 6.23
N MET A 833 -41.07 10.67 6.40
CA MET A 833 -41.68 10.17 7.64
C MET A 833 -40.66 10.11 8.79
N VAL A 834 -39.43 9.67 8.52
CA VAL A 834 -38.32 9.70 9.49
C VAL A 834 -37.98 11.14 9.88
N LYS A 835 -37.91 12.07 8.92
CA LYS A 835 -37.73 13.51 9.23
C LYS A 835 -38.85 14.06 10.10
N LYS A 836 -40.12 13.67 9.86
CA LYS A 836 -41.25 14.04 10.72
C LYS A 836 -41.13 13.45 12.13
N LYS A 837 -40.78 12.17 12.26
CA LYS A 837 -40.54 11.50 13.55
C LYS A 837 -39.41 12.18 14.33
N TYR A 838 -38.29 12.44 13.68
CA TYR A 838 -37.15 13.14 14.29
C TYR A 838 -37.53 14.57 14.75
N LEU A 839 -38.30 15.32 13.95
CA LEU A 839 -38.78 16.64 14.35
C LEU A 839 -39.78 16.59 15.52
N MET A 840 -40.60 15.53 15.60
CA MET A 840 -41.50 15.31 16.73
C MET A 840 -40.73 14.94 18.00
N GLU A 841 -39.75 14.03 17.93
CA GLU A 841 -38.85 13.70 19.03
C GLU A 841 -38.07 14.93 19.49
N LYS A 842 -37.52 15.73 18.57
CA LYS A 842 -36.83 16.98 18.91
C LYS A 842 -37.76 17.99 19.61
N LYS A 843 -39.04 18.06 19.22
CA LYS A 843 -40.03 18.91 19.91
C LYS A 843 -40.41 18.36 21.28
N ALA A 844 -40.56 17.05 21.44
CA ALA A 844 -40.81 16.40 22.73
C ALA A 844 -39.64 16.62 23.69
N HIS A 845 -38.42 16.39 23.23
CA HIS A 845 -37.19 16.60 23.99
C HIS A 845 -37.01 18.07 24.43
N ARG A 846 -37.50 19.03 23.63
CA ARG A 846 -37.53 20.46 23.98
C ARG A 846 -38.56 20.77 25.08
N LYS A 847 -39.75 20.14 25.02
CA LYS A 847 -40.78 20.27 26.06
C LYS A 847 -40.33 19.65 27.37
N ASP A 848 -39.65 18.50 27.32
CA ASP A 848 -39.10 17.84 28.51
C ASP A 848 -37.99 18.68 29.14
N LEU A 849 -37.17 19.36 28.33
CA LEU A 849 -36.16 20.32 28.79
C LEU A 849 -36.77 21.58 29.43
N GLU A 850 -37.91 22.07 28.91
CA GLU A 850 -38.66 23.18 29.51
C GLU A 850 -39.34 22.77 30.82
N LEU A 851 -39.82 21.52 30.93
CA LEU A 851 -40.39 20.96 32.16
C LEU A 851 -39.34 20.76 33.26
N LEU A 852 -38.11 20.36 32.88
CA LEU A 852 -36.96 20.29 33.80
C LEU A 852 -36.58 21.69 34.33
N LYS A 853 -36.58 22.73 33.48
CA LYS A 853 -36.36 24.13 33.90
C LYS A 853 -37.47 24.67 34.82
N LEU A 854 -38.70 24.17 34.69
CA LEU A 854 -39.83 24.54 35.56
C LEU A 854 -39.82 23.80 36.91
N LEU A 855 -39.16 22.64 36.97
CA LEU A 855 -38.93 21.87 38.20
C LEU A 855 -37.71 22.37 38.99
N GLU A 856 -36.67 22.87 38.32
CA GLU A 856 -35.52 23.52 38.97
C GLU A 856 -35.80 24.95 39.49
N GLY A 857 -36.94 25.55 39.10
CA GLY A 857 -37.38 26.89 39.57
C GLY A 857 -38.31 26.88 40.79
N LYS A 858 -38.57 25.72 41.42
CA LYS A 858 -39.55 25.58 42.52
C LYS A 858 -38.97 25.29 43.91
N ASP A 859 -37.65 25.38 44.08
CA ASP A 859 -36.95 25.23 45.37
C ASP A 859 -36.23 26.49 45.87
N GLN A 860 -36.74 27.68 45.52
CA GLN A 860 -36.38 28.91 46.23
C GLN A 860 -37.63 29.69 46.69
N GLN A 861 -37.79 29.66 48.02
CA GLN A 861 -38.40 30.68 48.90
C GLN A 861 -39.92 30.68 49.12
N ARG A 862 -40.30 30.11 50.27
CA ARG A 862 -41.34 30.63 51.17
C ARG A 862 -40.78 31.84 51.97
N PHE A 863 -41.71 32.72 52.39
CA PHE A 863 -41.62 33.93 53.26
C PHE A 863 -41.28 35.24 52.53
N SER A 864 -41.98 36.38 52.69
CA SER A 864 -43.05 36.78 53.60
C SER A 864 -43.95 37.92 53.03
N SER A 865 -45.16 38.01 53.61
CA SER A 865 -45.93 39.22 54.00
C SER A 865 -46.17 40.40 53.05
N GLU A 866 -47.46 40.65 52.79
CA GLU A 866 -48.18 41.93 52.89
C GLU A 866 -47.59 43.20 52.25
N GLN A 867 -48.30 43.76 51.26
CA GLN A 867 -49.09 45.00 51.46
C GLN A 867 -49.91 45.36 50.21
N ILE A 868 -51.15 45.78 50.46
CA ILE A 868 -52.15 46.24 49.49
C ILE A 868 -52.20 47.78 49.52
N LYS A 869 -52.29 48.39 48.32
CA LYS A 869 -52.80 49.73 47.95
C LYS A 869 -52.13 50.98 48.54
N PHE A 870 -51.77 51.93 47.67
CA PHE A 870 -52.60 53.13 47.49
C PHE A 870 -52.31 53.88 46.17
N SER A 871 -53.29 54.69 45.81
CA SER A 871 -53.53 55.47 44.59
C SER A 871 -52.53 56.59 44.28
N GLY A 872 -52.55 57.07 43.04
CA GLY A 872 -52.22 58.46 42.72
C GLY A 872 -51.81 58.65 41.27
N GLY A 873 -52.61 59.37 40.49
CA GLY A 873 -52.48 59.49 39.04
C GLY A 873 -51.31 60.35 38.57
N GLY A 874 -51.02 60.24 37.27
CA GLY A 874 -50.03 61.08 36.62
C GLY A 874 -49.59 60.55 35.25
N TYR A 875 -50.50 60.60 34.26
CA TYR A 875 -50.24 60.67 32.81
C TYR A 875 -49.00 59.99 32.20
N LYS A 876 -49.22 59.06 31.26
CA LYS A 876 -49.04 59.34 29.81
C LYS A 876 -49.55 58.18 28.93
N MET A 877 -50.54 58.54 28.11
CA MET A 877 -50.75 58.22 26.68
C MET A 877 -50.31 56.82 26.20
N ALA A 878 -51.22 55.93 25.80
CA ALA A 878 -51.98 55.95 24.53
C ALA A 878 -51.06 55.82 23.30
N LEU A 879 -51.27 54.95 22.31
CA LEU A 879 -52.38 54.07 21.95
C LEU A 879 -51.87 53.15 20.81
N THR A 880 -52.51 51.98 20.67
CA THR A 880 -52.89 51.30 19.40
C THR A 880 -51.80 50.84 18.42
N ASN A 881 -51.72 49.53 18.17
CA ASN A 881 -52.49 48.80 17.15
C ASN A 881 -52.28 49.33 15.72
N ASN A 882 -51.39 48.65 14.99
CA ASN A 882 -51.76 47.78 13.87
C ASN A 882 -50.94 46.50 13.93
#